data_AF-A0A1G7C1C6-F1
#
_entry.id   AF-A0A1G7C1C6-F1
#
_cell.length_a   1.000
_cell.length_b   1.000
_cell.length_c   1.000
_cell.angle_alpha   90.00
_cell.angle_beta   90.00
_cell.angle_gamma   90.00
#
_symmetry.space_group_name_H-M   'P 1'
#
loop_
_entity.id
_entity.type
_entity.pdbx_description
1 polymer ?
#
loop_
_entity_poly.entity_id
_entity_poly.type
_entity_poly.pdbx_seq_one_letter_code
_entity_poly.pdbx_strand_id
1 'polypeptide(L)'
;MTDTPAKIFRHMEASYAPRTMGRPRGIHEGFSVLDFELRFLTLLALATVRAAGVTPSALGWSPGLGEWSGYLKGALKQLDACPTAAAAHVGQAIRVALDLYGQDVPNAPPGLQNLKGLRDHVSHGGPLPTGQSELATLDGLIKGISDTIVDCLSEAEVQLRQEERSASDLRPSFIWGQDEVLLWPLVFVDTSDTWHVYSRFRGSSPTYLGFGGDRVRVTSSDERIQSELRRLLKPKGQEDATLQHFVKDVERDLHGFADDDSEIVYSDQGQGFEFYWTKATGEGTGTQPRRDYFRLGPDNARQWSNESDWVPYSEYLRNLANWQVVATRLRQKLEQIESQLVAEERETLGWTLPESGTTRMAKVIVSDIDGSHLEPACTFAELIGEVDEDLQANRGQTQVVFINGEAGIGKTRAMVDAAKSRAQAVEQALEEGAPSDLPLFLYVRSTGQVLDSLPTVVSSAVASTRNLTDAGVKALCRNGLMTLLIDGFDELLGGVGYSDAVGSLRPWLSELGGRGVVIVSARSSYYMGQYRSSVERANEQGLALVRHRIAEIQRWSPEDVLSFLVACGVSPESLDGLSESDRQLLGLPFFARVFAEICRDPKESEIEEGGLTERLLSKYVHREEGKLAALLSSAELRRMFEYVAEFMASNEEREADISELEIAAESAIGEELSSTGRRRHLKQRLTVLCGLAATSDETSASRFRFQHELFFDQFLAGAASEYLKSGQIKLFHTMLTQAHWRSATIAALVGAVGPEPIAEAISGFRLSSAGAGQVVAATNLGSLWSAVIRGTGRMPGLDIVGAVFADELDLSQTRFTSARMTDCDLSSLSLPRSPGWRLHLEGTKIRKLRVTGSPSDLSGLREMRHADLIELWLPKVLLVRKDEILEALHRYGSEIVDAEVQSLQAPSKDEQAARHFLANMSRRLEKSVILLRDHQPDDSRLKWMRDYGSDAWKKFVSDLLFMGLATEEQISASGEPKFRLRLVYTASAIMDNDGSQPDVSDFWERLKRG
;
A
#
# COMPACT_ATOMS: atom_id res chain seq x y z
N MET A 1 -15.32 -44.52 -36.28
CA MET A 1 -15.31 -45.92 -35.79
C MET A 1 -16.61 -46.11 -35.01
N THR A 2 -17.37 -47.19 -35.25
CA THR A 2 -18.62 -47.49 -34.52
C THR A 2 -18.28 -48.20 -33.22
N ASP A 3 -17.74 -47.46 -32.26
CA ASP A 3 -17.58 -47.99 -30.91
C ASP A 3 -18.90 -47.90 -30.17
N THR A 4 -19.27 -48.98 -29.48
CA THR A 4 -20.46 -48.97 -28.62
C THR A 4 -20.19 -48.10 -27.38
N PRO A 5 -21.19 -47.48 -26.76
CA PRO A 5 -21.05 -46.77 -25.48
C PRO A 5 -20.28 -47.58 -24.43
N ALA A 6 -20.51 -48.89 -24.36
CA ALA A 6 -19.77 -49.80 -23.48
C ALA A 6 -18.26 -49.84 -23.77
N LYS A 7 -17.84 -49.86 -25.05
CA LYS A 7 -16.42 -49.79 -25.43
C LYS A 7 -15.80 -48.45 -25.11
N ILE A 8 -16.54 -47.36 -25.32
CA ILE A 8 -16.11 -46.00 -24.99
C ILE A 8 -15.83 -45.88 -23.49
N PHE A 9 -16.77 -46.34 -22.64
CA PHE A 9 -16.58 -46.36 -21.19
C PHE A 9 -15.36 -47.18 -20.78
N ARG A 10 -15.19 -48.39 -21.32
CA ARG A 10 -14.01 -49.24 -21.05
C ARG A 10 -12.70 -48.58 -21.47
N HIS A 11 -12.70 -47.83 -22.58
CA HIS A 11 -11.54 -47.08 -23.02
C HIS A 11 -11.19 -45.93 -22.05
N MET A 12 -12.20 -45.18 -21.59
CA MET A 12 -12.00 -44.13 -20.57
C MET A 12 -11.48 -44.72 -19.25
N GLU A 13 -12.10 -45.81 -18.78
CA GLU A 13 -11.71 -46.52 -17.55
C GLU A 13 -10.25 -47.00 -17.62
N ALA A 14 -9.87 -47.66 -18.72
CA ALA A 14 -8.50 -48.14 -18.91
C ALA A 14 -7.47 -47.00 -18.97
N SER A 15 -7.86 -45.84 -19.51
CA SER A 15 -7.02 -44.65 -19.60
C SER A 15 -6.90 -43.91 -18.26
N TYR A 16 -7.93 -43.96 -17.42
CA TYR A 16 -7.94 -43.28 -16.12
C TYR A 16 -7.01 -43.94 -15.09
N ALA A 17 -6.85 -45.26 -15.15
CA ALA A 17 -5.95 -46.01 -14.28
C ALA A 17 -5.27 -47.15 -15.08
N PRO A 18 -4.20 -46.84 -15.84
CA PRO A 18 -3.50 -47.86 -16.63
C PRO A 18 -2.94 -48.93 -15.70
N ARG A 19 -3.39 -50.17 -15.84
CA ARG A 19 -2.86 -51.31 -15.08
C ARG A 19 -1.40 -51.54 -15.47
N THR A 20 -0.47 -51.17 -14.59
CA THR A 20 0.93 -51.59 -14.71
C THR A 20 0.99 -53.11 -14.56
N MET A 21 1.38 -53.82 -15.63
CA MET A 21 1.39 -55.29 -15.62
C MET A 21 2.15 -55.83 -14.40
N GLY A 22 1.44 -56.59 -13.55
CA GLY A 22 2.03 -57.32 -12.42
C GLY A 22 2.01 -56.62 -11.06
N ARG A 23 1.52 -55.37 -10.94
CA ARG A 23 1.39 -54.69 -9.64
C ARG A 23 -0.09 -54.63 -9.20
N PRO A 24 -0.45 -55.05 -7.97
CA PRO A 24 -1.79 -54.84 -7.44
C PRO A 24 -2.08 -53.35 -7.26
N ARG A 25 -3.33 -52.96 -7.51
CA ARG A 25 -3.80 -51.58 -7.41
C ARG A 25 -3.61 -51.05 -5.98
N GLY A 26 -3.08 -49.83 -5.84
CA GLY A 26 -3.01 -49.18 -4.53
C GLY A 26 -4.40 -48.74 -4.06
N ILE A 27 -4.61 -48.64 -2.75
CA ILE A 27 -5.93 -48.22 -2.20
C ILE A 27 -6.37 -46.81 -2.67
N HIS A 28 -5.43 -45.87 -2.84
CA HIS A 28 -5.70 -44.53 -3.41
C HIS A 28 -6.08 -44.59 -4.89
N GLU A 29 -5.41 -45.47 -5.65
CA GLU A 29 -5.73 -45.71 -7.06
C GLU A 29 -7.13 -46.35 -7.16
N GLY A 30 -7.45 -47.28 -6.27
CA GLY A 30 -8.79 -47.88 -6.14
C GLY A 30 -9.88 -46.83 -5.91
N PHE A 31 -9.72 -45.96 -4.90
CA PHE A 31 -10.69 -44.90 -4.66
C PHE A 31 -10.78 -43.88 -5.80
N SER A 32 -9.69 -43.64 -6.53
CA SER A 32 -9.72 -42.76 -7.69
C SER A 32 -10.56 -43.35 -8.83
N VAL A 33 -10.38 -44.65 -9.13
CA VAL A 33 -11.18 -45.35 -10.15
C VAL A 33 -12.64 -45.41 -9.75
N LEU A 34 -12.92 -45.72 -8.48
CA LEU A 34 -14.29 -45.72 -7.95
C LEU A 34 -14.96 -44.34 -8.06
N ASP A 35 -14.22 -43.26 -7.77
CA ASP A 35 -14.71 -41.89 -7.95
C ASP A 35 -15.05 -41.60 -9.41
N PHE A 36 -14.22 -42.05 -10.36
CA PHE A 36 -14.49 -41.91 -11.79
C PHE A 36 -15.74 -42.69 -12.23
N GLU A 37 -15.91 -43.95 -11.80
CA GLU A 37 -17.07 -44.77 -12.16
C GLU A 37 -18.38 -44.19 -11.63
N LEU A 38 -18.41 -43.80 -10.35
CA LEU A 38 -19.58 -43.19 -9.74
C LEU A 38 -19.88 -41.81 -10.33
N ARG A 39 -18.84 -41.03 -10.69
CA ARG A 39 -18.99 -39.78 -11.43
C ARG A 39 -19.61 -40.02 -12.78
N PHE A 40 -19.09 -40.95 -13.58
CA PHE A 40 -19.63 -41.27 -14.90
C PHE A 40 -21.11 -41.67 -14.80
N LEU A 41 -21.43 -42.59 -13.88
CA LEU A 41 -22.81 -43.03 -13.65
C LEU A 41 -23.72 -41.88 -13.17
N THR A 42 -23.21 -40.96 -12.35
CA THR A 42 -23.95 -39.77 -11.90
C THR A 42 -24.24 -38.81 -13.04
N LEU A 43 -23.25 -38.53 -13.89
CA LEU A 43 -23.43 -37.65 -15.05
C LEU A 43 -24.40 -38.27 -16.06
N LEU A 44 -24.34 -39.60 -16.25
CA LEU A 44 -25.30 -40.32 -17.08
C LEU A 44 -26.72 -40.27 -16.49
N ALA A 45 -26.87 -40.44 -15.17
CA ALA A 45 -28.15 -40.31 -14.49
C ALA A 45 -28.73 -38.90 -14.62
N LEU A 46 -27.90 -37.87 -14.42
CA LEU A 46 -28.26 -36.46 -14.59
C LEU A 46 -28.73 -36.18 -16.03
N ALA A 47 -28.01 -36.67 -17.04
CA ALA A 47 -28.39 -36.55 -18.44
C ALA A 47 -29.70 -37.30 -18.74
N THR A 48 -29.90 -38.48 -18.18
CA THR A 48 -31.10 -39.32 -18.40
C THR A 48 -32.36 -38.69 -17.80
N VAL A 49 -32.27 -38.17 -16.57
CA VAL A 49 -33.37 -37.43 -15.93
C VAL A 49 -33.74 -36.19 -16.75
N ARG A 50 -32.74 -35.45 -17.25
CA ARG A 50 -32.94 -34.30 -18.13
C ARG A 50 -33.62 -34.69 -19.45
N ALA A 51 -33.19 -35.79 -20.08
CA ALA A 51 -33.75 -36.29 -21.34
C ALA A 51 -35.23 -36.70 -21.19
N ALA A 52 -35.60 -37.22 -20.02
CA ALA A 52 -36.99 -37.54 -19.69
C ALA A 52 -37.87 -36.31 -19.38
N GLY A 53 -37.35 -35.08 -19.50
CA GLY A 53 -38.08 -33.84 -19.26
C GLY A 53 -38.30 -33.50 -17.78
N VAL A 54 -37.64 -34.22 -16.87
CA VAL A 54 -37.71 -33.97 -15.43
C VAL A 54 -36.58 -33.03 -15.03
N THR A 55 -36.88 -32.02 -14.20
CA THR A 55 -35.84 -31.15 -13.63
C THR A 55 -34.98 -31.98 -12.67
N PRO A 56 -33.69 -32.20 -12.99
CA PRO A 56 -32.84 -33.01 -12.13
C PRO A 56 -32.62 -32.33 -10.80
N SER A 57 -32.36 -33.13 -9.75
CA SER A 57 -31.75 -32.59 -8.54
C SER A 57 -30.45 -31.87 -8.93
N ALA A 58 -30.09 -30.80 -8.24
CA ALA A 58 -28.85 -30.12 -8.57
C ALA A 58 -27.66 -30.83 -7.94
N LEU A 59 -26.60 -30.96 -8.73
CA LEU A 59 -25.30 -31.48 -8.32
C LEU A 59 -24.37 -30.30 -7.98
N GLY A 60 -23.48 -30.43 -7.00
CA GLY A 60 -22.53 -29.38 -6.65
C GLY A 60 -21.51 -29.05 -7.74
N TRP A 61 -20.86 -27.90 -7.60
CA TRP A 61 -19.78 -27.47 -8.51
C TRP A 61 -18.51 -28.31 -8.42
N SER A 62 -18.23 -28.94 -7.28
CA SER A 62 -17.05 -29.80 -7.11
C SER A 62 -17.42 -31.05 -6.30
N PRO A 63 -18.21 -31.98 -6.87
CA PRO A 63 -18.73 -33.09 -6.10
C PRO A 63 -17.63 -34.09 -5.76
N GLY A 64 -17.60 -34.53 -4.50
CA GLY A 64 -16.80 -35.66 -4.07
C GLY A 64 -17.61 -36.96 -4.06
N LEU A 65 -16.93 -38.09 -3.79
CA LEU A 65 -17.54 -39.44 -3.68
C LEU A 65 -18.86 -39.51 -2.89
N GLY A 66 -18.93 -38.83 -1.75
CA GLY A 66 -20.15 -38.78 -0.93
C GLY A 66 -21.31 -38.03 -1.59
N GLU A 67 -21.00 -37.01 -2.38
CA GLU A 67 -21.99 -36.24 -3.12
C GLU A 67 -22.44 -36.99 -4.38
N TRP A 68 -21.54 -37.68 -5.08
CA TRP A 68 -21.90 -38.59 -6.18
C TRP A 68 -22.91 -39.64 -5.71
N SER A 69 -22.58 -40.39 -4.66
CA SER A 69 -23.49 -41.42 -4.11
C SER A 69 -24.78 -40.84 -3.53
N GLY A 70 -24.73 -39.65 -2.91
CA GLY A 70 -25.90 -38.93 -2.43
C GLY A 70 -26.85 -38.52 -3.55
N TYR A 71 -26.29 -38.01 -4.66
CA TYR A 71 -27.04 -37.68 -5.87
C TYR A 71 -27.72 -38.92 -6.46
N LEU A 72 -26.97 -40.01 -6.64
CA LEU A 72 -27.49 -41.27 -7.19
C LEU A 72 -28.71 -41.79 -6.40
N LYS A 73 -28.66 -41.73 -5.06
CA LYS A 73 -29.79 -42.09 -4.20
C LYS A 73 -31.02 -41.21 -4.44
N GLY A 74 -30.82 -39.91 -4.68
CA GLY A 74 -31.89 -38.97 -5.01
C GLY A 74 -32.46 -39.19 -6.42
N ALA A 75 -31.59 -39.47 -7.39
CA ALA A 75 -31.94 -39.66 -8.79
C ALA A 75 -32.82 -40.90 -9.04
N LEU A 76 -32.69 -41.97 -8.25
CA LEU A 76 -33.52 -43.18 -8.37
C LEU A 76 -35.02 -42.86 -8.37
N LYS A 77 -35.47 -41.98 -7.47
CA LYS A 77 -36.90 -41.60 -7.41
C LYS A 77 -37.36 -40.87 -8.67
N GLN A 78 -36.47 -40.09 -9.28
CA GLN A 78 -36.76 -39.35 -10.51
C GLN A 78 -36.79 -40.30 -11.71
N LEU A 79 -35.84 -41.22 -11.80
CA LEU A 79 -35.77 -42.23 -12.87
C LEU A 79 -36.93 -43.22 -12.80
N ASP A 80 -37.36 -43.66 -11.61
CA ASP A 80 -38.50 -44.57 -11.45
C ASP A 80 -39.84 -43.95 -11.87
N ALA A 81 -39.92 -42.62 -11.89
CA ALA A 81 -41.07 -41.89 -12.40
C ALA A 81 -41.04 -41.69 -13.93
N CYS A 82 -39.95 -42.07 -14.61
CA CYS A 82 -39.75 -41.88 -16.04
C CYS A 82 -39.98 -43.19 -16.81
N PRO A 83 -41.00 -43.31 -17.68
CA PRO A 83 -41.28 -44.54 -18.42
C PRO A 83 -40.44 -44.66 -19.70
N THR A 84 -39.11 -44.48 -19.60
CA THR A 84 -38.18 -44.61 -20.74
C THR A 84 -37.28 -45.84 -20.52
N ALA A 85 -36.86 -46.49 -21.61
CA ALA A 85 -35.89 -47.58 -21.58
C ALA A 85 -34.57 -47.10 -20.96
N ALA A 86 -34.10 -45.91 -21.34
CA ALA A 86 -32.90 -45.30 -20.77
C ALA A 86 -33.00 -45.16 -19.24
N ALA A 87 -34.13 -44.64 -18.71
CA ALA A 87 -34.32 -44.51 -17.27
C ALA A 87 -34.39 -45.86 -16.55
N ALA A 88 -34.96 -46.89 -17.18
CA ALA A 88 -34.99 -48.25 -16.62
C ALA A 88 -33.58 -48.87 -16.52
N HIS A 89 -32.77 -48.79 -17.59
CA HIS A 89 -31.40 -49.31 -17.60
C HIS A 89 -30.51 -48.56 -16.61
N VAL A 90 -30.52 -47.22 -16.65
CA VAL A 90 -29.71 -46.39 -15.76
C VAL A 90 -30.17 -46.52 -14.31
N GLY A 91 -31.48 -46.56 -14.05
CA GLY A 91 -32.04 -46.79 -12.72
C GLY A 91 -31.61 -48.15 -12.15
N GLN A 92 -31.62 -49.20 -12.97
CA GLN A 92 -31.15 -50.53 -12.55
C GLN A 92 -29.65 -50.53 -12.23
N ALA A 93 -28.83 -49.88 -13.07
CA ALA A 93 -27.40 -49.75 -12.84
C ALA A 93 -27.09 -49.03 -11.52
N ILE A 94 -27.84 -47.96 -11.22
CA ILE A 94 -27.70 -47.21 -9.97
C ILE A 94 -28.04 -48.08 -8.75
N ARG A 95 -29.12 -48.88 -8.80
CA ARG A 95 -29.48 -49.77 -7.67
C ARG A 95 -28.35 -50.75 -7.38
N VAL A 96 -27.85 -51.44 -8.39
CA VAL A 96 -26.76 -52.41 -8.24
C VAL A 96 -25.48 -51.73 -7.75
N ALA A 97 -25.12 -50.57 -8.31
CA ALA A 97 -23.93 -49.83 -7.89
C ALA A 97 -24.03 -49.32 -6.45
N LEU A 98 -25.20 -48.82 -6.01
CA LEU A 98 -25.42 -48.37 -4.64
C LEU A 98 -25.47 -49.53 -3.64
N ASP A 99 -26.03 -50.67 -4.04
CA ASP A 99 -26.03 -51.89 -3.23
C ASP A 99 -24.59 -52.39 -3.02
N LEU A 100 -23.78 -52.43 -4.08
CA LEU A 100 -22.36 -52.76 -4.01
C LEU A 100 -21.58 -51.75 -3.14
N TYR A 101 -21.83 -50.44 -3.32
CA TYR A 101 -21.19 -49.37 -2.54
C TYR A 101 -21.57 -49.42 -1.05
N GLY A 102 -22.76 -49.93 -0.73
CA GLY A 102 -23.27 -50.09 0.62
C GLY A 102 -22.78 -51.33 1.36
N GLN A 103 -22.05 -52.23 0.70
CA GLN A 103 -21.50 -53.43 1.34
C GLN A 103 -20.39 -53.06 2.33
N ASP A 104 -20.37 -53.74 3.48
CA ASP A 104 -19.29 -53.60 4.45
C ASP A 104 -18.00 -54.23 3.90
N VAL A 105 -16.87 -53.60 4.20
CA VAL A 105 -15.52 -54.12 3.95
C VAL A 105 -15.21 -55.16 5.03
N PRO A 106 -15.15 -56.47 4.69
CA PRO A 106 -14.90 -57.52 5.66
C PRO A 106 -13.55 -57.32 6.33
N ASN A 107 -13.47 -57.59 7.64
CA ASN A 107 -12.26 -57.50 8.46
C ASN A 107 -11.72 -56.07 8.72
N ALA A 108 -12.39 -55.02 8.24
CA ALA A 108 -12.03 -53.65 8.63
C ALA A 108 -12.37 -53.38 10.13
N PRO A 109 -11.57 -52.54 10.83
CA PRO A 109 -11.81 -52.18 12.22
C PRO A 109 -13.22 -51.61 12.46
N PRO A 110 -13.81 -51.78 13.66
CA PRO A 110 -15.08 -51.17 14.03
C PRO A 110 -15.02 -49.65 13.81
N GLY A 111 -15.86 -49.12 12.93
CA GLY A 111 -15.85 -47.71 12.48
C GLY A 111 -15.33 -47.48 11.05
N LEU A 112 -14.59 -48.44 10.47
CA LEU A 112 -14.08 -48.42 9.08
C LEU A 112 -14.74 -49.49 8.18
N GLN A 113 -15.74 -50.19 8.70
CA GLN A 113 -16.44 -51.26 7.98
C GLN A 113 -17.23 -50.73 6.78
N ASN A 114 -17.76 -49.52 6.82
CA ASN A 114 -18.36 -48.94 5.63
C ASN A 114 -17.29 -48.28 4.74
N LEU A 115 -17.48 -48.37 3.44
CA LEU A 115 -16.55 -47.87 2.43
C LEU A 115 -16.25 -46.36 2.58
N LYS A 116 -17.25 -45.60 3.02
CA LYS A 116 -17.11 -44.17 3.31
C LYS A 116 -16.11 -43.93 4.46
N GLY A 117 -16.24 -44.65 5.56
CA GLY A 117 -15.35 -44.59 6.71
C GLY A 117 -13.92 -45.00 6.35
N LEU A 118 -13.77 -46.05 5.54
CA LEU A 118 -12.46 -46.46 5.02
C LEU A 118 -11.83 -45.39 4.12
N ARG A 119 -12.60 -44.80 3.20
CA ARG A 119 -12.14 -43.71 2.31
C ARG A 119 -11.76 -42.46 3.09
N ASP A 120 -12.58 -42.07 4.05
CA ASP A 120 -12.32 -40.92 4.90
C ASP A 120 -11.02 -41.19 5.70
N HIS A 121 -10.88 -42.33 6.36
CA HIS A 121 -9.63 -42.70 7.07
C HIS A 121 -8.38 -42.62 6.18
N VAL A 122 -8.44 -43.15 4.96
CA VAL A 122 -7.32 -43.11 4.00
C VAL A 122 -7.04 -41.68 3.51
N SER A 123 -8.08 -40.87 3.29
CA SER A 123 -7.95 -39.47 2.85
C SER A 123 -7.35 -38.57 3.93
N HIS A 124 -7.60 -38.87 5.20
CA HIS A 124 -7.05 -38.17 6.36
C HIS A 124 -5.66 -38.70 6.79
N GLY A 125 -5.00 -39.52 5.96
CA GLY A 125 -3.65 -40.02 6.22
C GLY A 125 -3.56 -41.12 7.28
N GLY A 126 -4.68 -41.78 7.60
CA GLY A 126 -4.70 -42.92 8.48
C GLY A 126 -3.85 -44.09 7.95
N PRO A 127 -3.34 -44.98 8.82
CA PRO A 127 -2.55 -46.12 8.40
C PRO A 127 -3.33 -46.96 7.39
N LEU A 128 -2.70 -47.25 6.25
CA LEU A 128 -3.31 -48.03 5.18
C LEU A 128 -3.57 -49.45 5.67
N PRO A 129 -4.74 -50.03 5.38
CA PRO A 129 -4.96 -51.46 5.59
C PRO A 129 -3.92 -52.23 4.77
N THR A 130 -3.08 -53.01 5.44
CA THR A 130 -2.06 -53.85 4.80
C THR A 130 -2.59 -55.22 4.40
N GLY A 131 -3.85 -55.52 4.72
CA GLY A 131 -4.51 -56.78 4.38
C GLY A 131 -4.83 -56.88 2.88
N GLN A 132 -4.51 -58.04 2.30
CA GLN A 132 -4.90 -58.35 0.91
C GLN A 132 -6.43 -58.45 0.75
N SER A 133 -7.19 -58.62 1.84
CA SER A 133 -8.64 -58.79 1.78
C SER A 133 -9.42 -57.50 1.49
N GLU A 134 -8.94 -56.38 2.02
CA GLU A 134 -9.56 -55.06 1.88
C GLU A 134 -9.34 -54.53 0.46
N LEU A 135 -8.13 -54.70 -0.08
CA LEU A 135 -7.81 -54.39 -1.47
C LEU A 135 -8.60 -55.28 -2.44
N ALA A 136 -8.73 -56.58 -2.16
CA ALA A 136 -9.54 -57.48 -2.99
C ALA A 136 -11.03 -57.13 -2.96
N THR A 137 -11.53 -56.64 -1.82
CA THR A 137 -12.92 -56.16 -1.69
C THR A 137 -13.13 -54.88 -2.50
N LEU A 138 -12.21 -53.90 -2.42
CA LEU A 138 -12.27 -52.68 -3.21
C LEU A 138 -12.15 -52.94 -4.71
N ASP A 139 -11.25 -53.84 -5.13
CA ASP A 139 -11.13 -54.24 -6.55
C ASP A 139 -12.37 -55.02 -7.02
N GLY A 140 -12.97 -55.84 -6.17
CA GLY A 140 -14.24 -56.52 -6.44
C GLY A 140 -15.39 -55.54 -6.62
N LEU A 141 -15.46 -54.50 -5.77
CA LEU A 141 -16.43 -53.42 -5.85
C LEU A 141 -16.28 -52.61 -7.16
N ILE A 142 -15.06 -52.15 -7.45
CA ILE A 142 -14.74 -51.40 -8.68
C ILE A 142 -15.14 -52.24 -9.90
N LYS A 143 -14.70 -53.50 -9.95
CA LYS A 143 -15.08 -54.39 -11.04
C LYS A 143 -16.59 -54.56 -11.14
N GLY A 144 -17.30 -54.74 -10.03
CA GLY A 144 -18.75 -54.90 -10.01
C GLY A 144 -19.51 -53.67 -10.51
N ILE A 145 -19.09 -52.47 -10.11
CA ILE A 145 -19.68 -51.21 -10.58
C ILE A 145 -19.37 -50.99 -12.06
N SER A 146 -18.12 -51.23 -12.48
CA SER A 146 -17.70 -51.17 -13.87
C SER A 146 -18.50 -52.12 -14.78
N ASP A 147 -18.64 -53.38 -14.38
CA ASP A 147 -19.44 -54.38 -15.10
C ASP A 147 -20.91 -53.96 -15.18
N THR A 148 -21.45 -53.37 -14.11
CA THR A 148 -22.82 -52.82 -14.07
C THR A 148 -23.02 -51.66 -15.05
N ILE A 149 -22.04 -50.74 -15.15
CA ILE A 149 -22.10 -49.63 -16.11
C ILE A 149 -22.03 -50.16 -17.54
N VAL A 150 -21.19 -51.19 -17.79
CA VAL A 150 -21.07 -51.82 -19.10
C VAL A 150 -22.35 -52.51 -19.52
N ASP A 151 -22.98 -53.26 -18.61
CA ASP A 151 -24.26 -53.92 -18.86
C ASP A 151 -25.35 -52.90 -19.18
N CYS A 152 -25.39 -51.76 -18.45
CA CYS A 152 -26.30 -50.64 -18.72
C CYS A 152 -26.11 -50.07 -20.14
N LEU A 153 -24.87 -49.98 -20.61
CA LEU A 153 -24.50 -49.40 -21.89
C LEU A 153 -24.49 -50.40 -23.06
N SER A 154 -24.70 -51.70 -22.78
CA SER A 154 -24.54 -52.77 -23.77
C SER A 154 -25.59 -52.74 -24.90
N GLU A 155 -26.80 -52.26 -24.58
CA GLU A 155 -27.92 -52.12 -25.50
C GLU A 155 -28.04 -50.70 -26.09
N ALA A 156 -27.11 -49.80 -25.75
CA ALA A 156 -27.12 -48.42 -26.20
C ALA A 156 -26.35 -48.24 -27.52
N GLU A 157 -26.83 -47.37 -28.39
CA GLU A 157 -26.08 -46.86 -29.54
C GLU A 157 -25.50 -45.47 -29.23
N VAL A 158 -24.38 -45.10 -29.86
CA VAL A 158 -23.79 -43.75 -29.74
C VAL A 158 -24.02 -42.95 -31.02
N GLN A 159 -24.47 -41.71 -30.86
CA GLN A 159 -24.55 -40.74 -31.96
C GLN A 159 -23.73 -39.49 -31.59
N LEU A 160 -22.82 -39.08 -32.46
CA LEU A 160 -22.07 -37.82 -32.34
C LEU A 160 -22.71 -36.78 -33.26
N ARG A 161 -23.25 -35.69 -32.69
CA ARG A 161 -23.83 -34.57 -33.45
C ARG A 161 -22.88 -33.38 -33.45
N GLN A 162 -22.66 -32.79 -34.64
CA GLN A 162 -21.97 -31.52 -34.79
C GLN A 162 -23.01 -30.40 -34.94
N GLU A 163 -22.85 -29.29 -34.19
CA GLU A 163 -23.76 -28.15 -34.31
C GLU A 163 -23.29 -27.19 -35.42
N GLU A 164 -24.19 -26.83 -36.35
CA GLU A 164 -23.88 -26.18 -37.64
C GLU A 164 -23.20 -24.79 -37.57
N ARG A 165 -23.10 -24.15 -36.40
CA ARG A 165 -22.78 -22.71 -36.34
C ARG A 165 -21.62 -22.22 -35.47
N SER A 166 -20.99 -23.03 -34.61
CA SER A 166 -19.73 -22.65 -33.90
C SER A 166 -19.42 -23.60 -32.74
N ALA A 167 -18.81 -24.76 -33.00
CA ALA A 167 -17.98 -25.46 -32.01
C ALA A 167 -17.07 -26.47 -32.71
N SER A 168 -15.81 -26.55 -32.27
CA SER A 168 -14.87 -27.65 -32.53
C SER A 168 -15.32 -28.98 -31.87
N ASP A 169 -16.42 -28.96 -31.14
CA ASP A 169 -16.78 -30.04 -30.21
C ASP A 169 -18.02 -30.78 -30.71
N LEU A 170 -17.92 -32.11 -30.77
CA LEU A 170 -19.00 -33.04 -31.04
C LEU A 170 -19.78 -33.32 -29.76
N ARG A 171 -21.11 -33.41 -29.90
CA ARG A 171 -22.04 -33.68 -28.79
C ARG A 171 -22.49 -35.14 -28.81
N PRO A 172 -22.00 -35.97 -27.87
CA PRO A 172 -22.40 -37.37 -27.80
C PRO A 172 -23.79 -37.53 -27.19
N SER A 173 -24.57 -38.44 -27.79
CA SER A 173 -25.84 -38.91 -27.27
C SER A 173 -25.87 -40.44 -27.24
N PHE A 174 -26.42 -41.01 -26.18
CA PHE A 174 -26.65 -42.45 -26.05
C PHE A 174 -28.12 -42.78 -26.31
N ILE A 175 -28.38 -43.78 -27.13
CA ILE A 175 -29.73 -44.11 -27.62
C ILE A 175 -30.11 -45.52 -27.16
N TRP A 176 -31.17 -45.64 -26.35
CA TRP A 176 -31.79 -46.92 -25.99
C TRP A 176 -33.14 -47.04 -26.70
N GLY A 177 -33.18 -47.82 -27.79
CA GLY A 177 -34.40 -47.97 -28.60
C GLY A 177 -34.84 -46.65 -29.25
N GLN A 178 -35.83 -45.98 -28.67
CA GLN A 178 -36.33 -44.66 -29.13
C GLN A 178 -35.91 -43.50 -28.21
N ASP A 179 -35.27 -43.81 -27.08
CA ASP A 179 -34.92 -42.82 -26.06
C ASP A 179 -33.49 -42.31 -26.31
N GLU A 180 -33.36 -41.04 -26.69
CA GLU A 180 -32.08 -40.35 -26.88
C GLU A 180 -31.69 -39.57 -25.61
N VAL A 181 -30.50 -39.87 -25.06
CA VAL A 181 -29.91 -39.18 -23.91
C VAL A 181 -28.71 -38.35 -24.36
N LEU A 182 -28.91 -37.04 -24.48
CA LEU A 182 -27.84 -36.08 -24.80
C LEU A 182 -26.95 -35.84 -23.57
N LEU A 183 -25.64 -36.09 -23.70
CA LEU A 183 -24.70 -35.93 -22.58
C LEU A 183 -24.13 -34.51 -22.43
N TRP A 184 -24.28 -33.66 -23.44
CA TRP A 184 -23.79 -32.28 -23.39
C TRP A 184 -24.62 -31.41 -22.40
N PRO A 185 -24.01 -30.54 -21.57
CA PRO A 185 -22.59 -30.15 -21.52
C PRO A 185 -21.71 -30.99 -20.57
N LEU A 186 -22.23 -32.09 -20.01
CA LEU A 186 -21.52 -32.91 -19.03
C LEU A 186 -20.42 -33.76 -19.68
N VAL A 187 -20.63 -34.18 -20.94
CA VAL A 187 -19.65 -34.88 -21.76
C VAL A 187 -19.65 -34.29 -23.17
N PHE A 188 -18.47 -34.08 -23.75
CA PHE A 188 -18.29 -33.71 -25.16
C PHE A 188 -17.04 -34.37 -25.74
N VAL A 189 -16.90 -34.36 -27.06
CA VAL A 189 -15.72 -34.90 -27.77
C VAL A 189 -15.13 -33.78 -28.61
N ASP A 190 -13.81 -33.56 -28.55
CA ASP A 190 -13.18 -32.52 -29.39
C ASP A 190 -12.84 -33.04 -30.81
N THR A 191 -12.25 -32.17 -31.64
CA THR A 191 -11.82 -32.54 -33.00
C THR A 191 -10.74 -33.62 -33.04
N SER A 192 -10.05 -33.87 -31.93
CA SER A 192 -8.99 -34.87 -31.81
C SER A 192 -9.54 -36.22 -31.33
N ASP A 193 -10.87 -36.41 -31.32
CA ASP A 193 -11.55 -37.59 -30.82
C ASP A 193 -11.29 -37.85 -29.32
N THR A 194 -10.90 -36.79 -28.58
CA THR A 194 -10.69 -36.87 -27.13
C THR A 194 -12.01 -36.61 -26.42
N TRP A 195 -12.40 -37.54 -25.55
CA TRP A 195 -13.60 -37.42 -24.74
C TRP A 195 -13.34 -36.62 -23.47
N HIS A 196 -14.19 -35.63 -23.22
CA HIS A 196 -14.11 -34.74 -22.07
C HIS A 196 -15.28 -35.00 -21.13
N VAL A 197 -15.00 -35.50 -19.93
CA VAL A 197 -16.02 -35.79 -18.90
C VAL A 197 -15.93 -34.75 -17.78
N TYR A 198 -17.05 -34.11 -17.44
CA TYR A 198 -17.09 -33.06 -16.43
C TYR A 198 -16.47 -33.50 -15.09
N SER A 199 -15.65 -32.64 -14.49
CA SER A 199 -14.92 -32.91 -13.26
C SER A 199 -15.32 -31.96 -12.13
N ARG A 200 -15.08 -30.65 -12.30
CA ARG A 200 -15.30 -29.62 -11.27
C ARG A 200 -15.35 -28.22 -11.86
N PHE A 201 -15.88 -27.25 -11.13
CA PHE A 201 -15.70 -25.81 -11.37
C PHE A 201 -14.49 -25.27 -10.60
N ARG A 202 -13.59 -24.54 -11.27
CA ARG A 202 -12.53 -23.74 -10.63
C ARG A 202 -12.82 -22.26 -10.90
N GLY A 203 -13.21 -21.52 -9.86
CA GLY A 203 -13.67 -20.13 -10.02
C GLY A 203 -14.91 -20.07 -10.91
N SER A 204 -14.82 -19.39 -12.06
CA SER A 204 -15.91 -19.28 -13.04
C SER A 204 -15.87 -20.30 -14.18
N SER A 205 -14.83 -21.15 -14.24
CA SER A 205 -14.56 -22.01 -15.40
C SER A 205 -14.66 -23.52 -15.06
N PRO A 206 -15.37 -24.33 -15.87
CA PRO A 206 -15.46 -25.77 -15.69
C PRO A 206 -14.19 -26.48 -16.16
N THR A 207 -13.81 -27.52 -15.42
CA THR A 207 -12.71 -28.44 -15.73
C THR A 207 -13.27 -29.81 -16.08
N TYR A 208 -12.69 -30.45 -17.09
CA TYR A 208 -13.03 -31.77 -17.61
C TYR A 208 -11.84 -32.72 -17.48
N LEU A 209 -12.13 -34.02 -17.38
CA LEU A 209 -11.17 -35.11 -17.55
C LEU A 209 -11.11 -35.49 -19.04
N GLY A 210 -9.92 -35.45 -19.65
CA GLY A 210 -9.70 -35.81 -21.04
C GLY A 210 -9.28 -37.27 -21.21
N PHE A 211 -9.89 -37.98 -22.16
CA PHE A 211 -9.62 -39.39 -22.48
C PHE A 211 -9.36 -39.56 -23.99
N GLY A 212 -8.20 -40.12 -24.35
CA GLY A 212 -7.78 -40.29 -25.75
C GLY A 212 -6.78 -39.24 -26.26
N GLY A 213 -6.39 -38.26 -25.43
CA GLY A 213 -5.40 -37.22 -25.77
C GLY A 213 -4.32 -37.03 -24.70
N ASP A 214 -3.33 -36.17 -24.96
CA ASP A 214 -2.15 -35.95 -24.09
C ASP A 214 -2.46 -35.25 -22.76
N ARG A 215 -3.60 -34.56 -22.65
CA ARG A 215 -3.97 -33.77 -21.47
C ARG A 215 -5.07 -34.46 -20.66
N VAL A 216 -4.72 -34.85 -19.42
CA VAL A 216 -5.65 -35.50 -18.47
C VAL A 216 -6.73 -34.53 -17.96
N ARG A 217 -6.43 -33.23 -17.87
CA ARG A 217 -7.39 -32.20 -17.42
C ARG A 217 -7.42 -31.01 -18.37
N VAL A 218 -8.62 -30.57 -18.72
CA VAL A 218 -8.85 -29.45 -19.63
C VAL A 218 -9.84 -28.46 -19.00
N THR A 219 -9.49 -27.19 -18.95
CA THR A 219 -10.40 -26.12 -18.52
C THR A 219 -11.05 -25.50 -19.74
N SER A 220 -12.38 -25.40 -19.76
CA SER A 220 -13.11 -24.77 -20.85
C SER A 220 -13.43 -23.31 -20.51
N SER A 221 -13.09 -22.40 -21.43
CA SER A 221 -13.48 -21.00 -21.41
C SER A 221 -14.76 -20.71 -22.21
N ASP A 222 -15.44 -21.74 -22.72
CA ASP A 222 -16.67 -21.57 -23.51
C ASP A 222 -17.82 -21.10 -22.61
N GLU A 223 -18.29 -19.88 -22.86
CA GLU A 223 -19.41 -19.25 -22.14
C GLU A 223 -20.71 -20.07 -22.24
N ARG A 224 -20.92 -20.82 -23.32
CA ARG A 224 -22.11 -21.66 -23.50
C ARG A 224 -22.09 -22.85 -22.56
N ILE A 225 -20.96 -23.54 -22.50
CA ILE A 225 -20.73 -24.64 -21.55
C ILE A 225 -20.90 -24.13 -20.12
N GLN A 226 -20.32 -22.96 -19.80
CA GLN A 226 -20.47 -22.34 -18.49
C GLN A 226 -21.93 -22.04 -18.15
N SER A 227 -22.68 -21.43 -19.07
CA SER A 227 -24.08 -21.06 -18.86
C SER A 227 -24.98 -22.28 -18.64
N GLU A 228 -24.80 -23.33 -19.45
CA GLU A 228 -25.60 -24.56 -19.33
C GLU A 228 -25.23 -25.37 -18.08
N LEU A 229 -23.95 -25.47 -17.72
CA LEU A 229 -23.56 -26.11 -16.47
C LEU A 229 -24.07 -25.33 -15.24
N ARG A 230 -24.08 -24.00 -15.25
CA ARG A 230 -24.64 -23.20 -14.14
C ARG A 230 -26.14 -23.41 -13.94
N ARG A 231 -26.88 -23.87 -14.97
CA ARG A 231 -28.28 -24.28 -14.85
C ARG A 231 -28.44 -25.65 -14.21
N LEU A 232 -27.48 -26.55 -14.43
CA LEU A 232 -27.50 -27.94 -13.95
C LEU A 232 -26.86 -28.12 -12.57
N LEU A 233 -25.90 -27.27 -12.23
CA LEU A 233 -25.08 -27.40 -11.03
C LEU A 233 -25.31 -26.26 -10.04
N LYS A 234 -25.34 -26.58 -8.75
CA LYS A 234 -25.41 -25.59 -7.67
C LYS A 234 -24.00 -25.21 -7.20
N PRO A 235 -23.76 -23.92 -6.92
CA PRO A 235 -22.60 -23.55 -6.11
C PRO A 235 -22.67 -24.35 -4.81
N LYS A 236 -21.53 -24.90 -4.37
CA LYS A 236 -21.41 -25.49 -3.03
C LYS A 236 -21.92 -24.41 -2.06
N GLY A 237 -22.90 -24.76 -1.23
CA GLY A 237 -23.70 -23.78 -0.47
C GLY A 237 -22.79 -22.74 0.18
N GLN A 238 -23.09 -21.46 -0.08
CA GLN A 238 -22.36 -20.26 0.36
C GLN A 238 -21.08 -20.61 1.12
N GLU A 239 -20.03 -21.04 0.39
CA GLU A 239 -18.72 -21.21 1.01
C GLU A 239 -18.44 -19.91 1.73
N ASP A 240 -18.16 -20.01 3.03
CA ASP A 240 -17.92 -18.87 3.88
C ASP A 240 -16.95 -17.95 3.12
N ALA A 241 -17.44 -16.78 2.70
CA ALA A 241 -16.65 -15.88 1.88
C ALA A 241 -15.30 -15.62 2.57
N THR A 242 -15.28 -15.62 3.90
CA THR A 242 -14.10 -15.54 4.75
C THR A 242 -13.10 -16.66 4.50
N LEU A 243 -13.56 -17.92 4.38
CA LEU A 243 -12.71 -19.08 4.11
C LEU A 243 -12.07 -18.97 2.72
N GLN A 244 -12.84 -18.57 1.70
CA GLN A 244 -12.31 -18.37 0.35
C GLN A 244 -11.29 -17.23 0.27
N HIS A 245 -11.51 -16.13 1.01
CA HIS A 245 -10.49 -15.09 1.14
C HIS A 245 -9.24 -15.60 1.86
N PHE A 246 -9.39 -16.44 2.88
CA PHE A 246 -8.26 -17.03 3.58
C PHE A 246 -7.47 -17.99 2.69
N VAL A 247 -8.12 -18.84 1.90
CA VAL A 247 -7.45 -19.73 0.92
C VAL A 247 -6.59 -18.92 -0.04
N LYS A 248 -7.15 -17.84 -0.63
CA LYS A 248 -6.41 -16.96 -1.55
C LYS A 248 -5.25 -16.24 -0.87
N ASP A 249 -5.44 -15.81 0.38
CA ASP A 249 -4.37 -15.18 1.16
C ASP A 249 -3.22 -16.18 1.39
N VAL A 250 -3.53 -17.41 1.81
CA VAL A 250 -2.52 -18.45 2.02
C VAL A 250 -1.80 -18.79 0.73
N GLU A 251 -2.53 -19.02 -0.37
CA GLU A 251 -1.93 -19.30 -1.69
C GLU A 251 -0.92 -18.21 -2.07
N ARG A 252 -1.33 -16.94 -1.96
CA ARG A 252 -0.49 -15.78 -2.27
C ARG A 252 0.72 -15.66 -1.32
N ASP A 253 0.55 -15.94 -0.03
CA ASP A 253 1.63 -15.87 0.94
C ASP A 253 2.66 -16.99 0.74
N LEU A 254 2.22 -18.20 0.36
CA LEU A 254 3.10 -19.33 0.05
C LEU A 254 4.01 -19.08 -1.16
N HIS A 255 3.53 -18.36 -2.19
CA HIS A 255 4.38 -17.97 -3.33
C HIS A 255 5.62 -17.18 -2.90
N GLY A 256 5.59 -16.47 -1.76
CA GLY A 256 6.75 -15.75 -1.24
C GLY A 256 7.87 -16.63 -0.69
N PHE A 257 7.59 -17.91 -0.44
CA PHE A 257 8.52 -18.88 0.16
C PHE A 257 8.72 -20.14 -0.69
N ALA A 258 7.92 -20.30 -1.74
CA ALA A 258 7.98 -21.42 -2.67
C ALA A 258 9.19 -21.30 -3.59
N ASP A 259 9.62 -22.43 -4.13
CA ASP A 259 10.59 -22.47 -5.23
C ASP A 259 9.94 -21.95 -6.52
N ASP A 260 10.66 -21.15 -7.32
CA ASP A 260 10.11 -20.42 -8.48
C ASP A 260 9.43 -21.33 -9.51
N ASP A 261 9.90 -22.58 -9.64
CA ASP A 261 9.39 -23.58 -10.58
C ASP A 261 8.34 -24.53 -9.97
N SER A 262 7.95 -24.33 -8.71
CA SER A 262 7.06 -25.25 -8.00
C SER A 262 5.57 -24.89 -8.09
N GLU A 263 4.74 -25.87 -8.46
CA GLU A 263 3.28 -25.71 -8.46
C GLU A 263 2.74 -25.88 -7.03
N ILE A 264 1.97 -24.89 -6.55
CA ILE A 264 1.23 -24.97 -5.28
C ILE A 264 -0.11 -25.66 -5.55
N VAL A 265 -0.30 -26.86 -4.99
CA VAL A 265 -1.50 -27.67 -5.21
C VAL A 265 -2.46 -27.55 -4.03
N TYR A 266 -3.65 -27.01 -4.29
CA TYR A 266 -4.75 -26.87 -3.34
C TYR A 266 -5.61 -28.15 -3.24
N SER A 267 -6.01 -28.50 -2.01
CA SER A 267 -6.96 -29.57 -1.72
C SER A 267 -7.94 -29.13 -0.61
N ASP A 268 -9.24 -29.36 -0.84
CA ASP A 268 -10.32 -28.99 0.08
C ASP A 268 -10.53 -30.10 1.13
N GLN A 269 -10.71 -29.71 2.39
CA GLN A 269 -10.89 -30.63 3.51
C GLN A 269 -12.19 -30.29 4.25
N GLY A 270 -12.90 -31.28 4.79
CA GLY A 270 -14.24 -31.08 5.35
C GLY A 270 -14.35 -30.03 6.48
N GLN A 271 -13.23 -29.64 7.11
CA GLN A 271 -13.16 -28.60 8.16
C GLN A 271 -12.06 -27.54 7.87
N GLY A 272 -11.59 -27.40 6.63
CA GLY A 272 -10.47 -26.52 6.30
C GLY A 272 -9.93 -26.74 4.89
N PHE A 273 -8.64 -26.53 4.68
CA PHE A 273 -7.98 -26.79 3.41
C PHE A 273 -6.49 -27.11 3.62
N GLU A 274 -5.84 -27.63 2.60
CA GLU A 274 -4.41 -27.93 2.64
C GLU A 274 -3.72 -27.53 1.34
N PHE A 275 -2.42 -27.31 1.45
CA PHE A 275 -1.54 -27.05 0.31
C PHE A 275 -0.38 -28.04 0.28
N TYR A 276 -0.08 -28.55 -0.92
CA TYR A 276 1.13 -29.28 -1.24
C TYR A 276 2.02 -28.37 -2.07
N TRP A 277 3.26 -28.17 -1.64
CA TRP A 277 4.15 -27.20 -2.26
C TRP A 277 5.61 -27.48 -1.89
N THR A 278 6.53 -26.79 -2.54
CA THR A 278 7.97 -26.98 -2.34
C THR A 278 8.58 -25.70 -1.78
N LYS A 279 9.12 -25.75 -0.56
CA LYS A 279 9.77 -24.63 0.11
C LYS A 279 11.20 -24.45 -0.38
N ALA A 280 11.60 -23.21 -0.69
CA ALA A 280 12.99 -22.85 -0.91
C ALA A 280 13.75 -22.79 0.44
N THR A 281 14.89 -23.50 0.56
CA THR A 281 15.62 -23.56 1.85
C THR A 281 16.72 -22.51 2.01
N GLY A 282 17.03 -21.72 0.96
CA GLY A 282 18.03 -20.65 1.01
C GLY A 282 19.50 -21.11 1.04
N GLU A 283 19.77 -22.43 1.00
CA GLU A 283 21.10 -23.02 0.88
C GLU A 283 21.24 -23.78 -0.45
N GLY A 284 21.77 -23.11 -1.48
CA GLY A 284 21.99 -23.70 -2.81
C GLY A 284 20.67 -24.02 -3.54
N THR A 285 20.63 -25.13 -4.28
CA THR A 285 19.42 -25.66 -4.96
C THR A 285 18.54 -26.50 -4.03
N GLY A 286 18.64 -26.30 -2.72
CA GLY A 286 17.91 -27.06 -1.73
C GLY A 286 16.41 -26.74 -1.75
N THR A 287 15.59 -27.75 -1.99
CA THR A 287 14.13 -27.64 -1.93
C THR A 287 13.58 -28.65 -0.93
N GLN A 288 12.51 -28.28 -0.22
CA GLN A 288 11.84 -29.15 0.75
C GLN A 288 10.36 -29.30 0.39
N PRO A 289 9.89 -30.49 -0.01
CA PRO A 289 8.46 -30.72 -0.19
C PRO A 289 7.74 -30.61 1.15
N ARG A 290 6.62 -29.89 1.17
CA ARG A 290 5.81 -29.63 2.37
C ARG A 290 4.34 -29.88 2.10
N ARG A 291 3.64 -30.23 3.17
CA ARG A 291 2.18 -30.31 3.25
C ARG A 291 1.75 -29.55 4.49
N ASP A 292 0.97 -28.49 4.31
CA ASP A 292 0.51 -27.63 5.39
C ASP A 292 -1.03 -27.56 5.38
N TYR A 293 -1.65 -27.67 6.56
CA TYR A 293 -3.10 -27.69 6.73
C TYR A 293 -3.58 -26.43 7.45
N PHE A 294 -4.70 -25.89 6.99
CA PHE A 294 -5.24 -24.61 7.45
C PHE A 294 -6.75 -24.71 7.70
N ARG A 295 -7.25 -23.88 8.62
CA ARG A 295 -8.69 -23.73 8.84
C ARG A 295 -9.04 -22.35 9.39
N LEU A 296 -10.33 -22.04 9.38
CA LEU A 296 -10.90 -21.03 10.26
C LEU A 296 -11.28 -21.71 11.59
N GLY A 297 -10.65 -21.28 12.67
CA GLY A 297 -11.00 -21.68 14.03
C GLY A 297 -12.29 -20.99 14.51
N PRO A 298 -12.61 -21.12 15.82
CA PRO A 298 -13.63 -20.27 16.45
C PRO A 298 -13.38 -18.81 16.10
N ASP A 299 -14.45 -18.03 15.91
CA ASP A 299 -14.36 -16.59 15.65
C ASP A 299 -13.62 -16.19 14.36
N ASN A 300 -13.61 -17.07 13.35
CA ASN A 300 -12.90 -16.88 12.08
C ASN A 300 -11.38 -16.66 12.25
N ALA A 301 -10.80 -17.12 13.37
CA ALA A 301 -9.37 -17.06 13.60
C ALA A 301 -8.63 -17.92 12.57
N ARG A 302 -7.64 -17.36 11.89
CA ARG A 302 -6.82 -18.07 10.90
C ARG A 302 -5.87 -19.01 11.62
N GLN A 303 -5.98 -20.31 11.38
CA GLN A 303 -5.19 -21.34 12.06
C GLN A 303 -4.44 -22.24 11.08
N TRP A 304 -3.28 -22.72 11.51
CA TRP A 304 -2.46 -23.73 10.85
C TRP A 304 -2.25 -24.93 11.80
N SER A 305 -2.22 -26.14 11.26
CA SER A 305 -2.00 -27.37 12.04
C SER A 305 -0.51 -27.64 12.18
N ASN A 306 0.02 -27.52 13.39
CA ASN A 306 1.39 -27.87 13.75
C ASN A 306 1.41 -29.24 14.43
N GLU A 307 1.90 -30.30 13.77
CA GLU A 307 2.13 -31.71 14.20
C GLU A 307 1.03 -32.43 15.02
N SER A 308 0.39 -31.79 16.00
CA SER A 308 -0.74 -32.24 16.83
C SER A 308 -1.78 -31.14 17.16
N ASP A 309 -1.44 -29.85 17.02
CA ASP A 309 -2.22 -28.72 17.54
C ASP A 309 -2.54 -27.65 16.48
N TRP A 310 -3.55 -26.83 16.74
CA TRP A 310 -3.92 -25.69 15.89
C TRP A 310 -3.36 -24.39 16.46
N VAL A 311 -2.44 -23.78 15.73
CA VAL A 311 -1.77 -22.53 16.13
C VAL A 311 -2.19 -21.37 15.21
N PRO A 312 -2.02 -20.10 15.65
CA PRO A 312 -2.29 -18.95 14.81
C PRO A 312 -1.49 -18.95 13.50
N TYR A 313 -2.09 -18.46 12.42
CA TYR A 313 -1.42 -18.36 11.11
C TYR A 313 -0.15 -17.47 11.13
N SER A 314 -0.09 -16.49 12.04
CA SER A 314 1.11 -15.68 12.28
C SER A 314 2.30 -16.52 12.74
N GLU A 315 2.07 -17.53 13.58
CA GLU A 315 3.10 -18.46 14.05
C GLU A 315 3.63 -19.33 12.90
N TYR A 316 2.73 -19.78 12.02
CA TYR A 316 3.13 -20.49 10.80
C TYR A 316 4.10 -19.66 9.95
N LEU A 317 3.79 -18.38 9.68
CA LEU A 317 4.66 -17.52 8.88
C LEU A 317 6.00 -17.23 9.57
N ARG A 318 6.02 -17.06 10.90
CA ARG A 318 7.27 -16.92 11.69
C ARG A 318 8.15 -18.17 11.57
N ASN A 319 7.54 -19.36 11.69
CA ASN A 319 8.23 -20.63 11.52
C ASN A 319 8.74 -20.79 10.09
N LEU A 320 7.95 -20.39 9.10
CA LEU A 320 8.30 -20.49 7.70
C LEU A 320 9.49 -19.58 7.34
N ALA A 321 9.48 -18.35 7.83
CA ALA A 321 10.54 -17.37 7.64
C ALA A 321 11.81 -17.64 8.47
N ASN A 322 11.80 -18.58 9.43
CA ASN A 322 12.86 -18.72 10.44
C ASN A 322 13.12 -17.39 11.16
N TRP A 323 12.11 -16.95 11.91
CA TRP A 323 12.02 -15.59 12.48
C TRP A 323 13.24 -15.15 13.28
N GLN A 324 13.83 -16.07 14.06
CA GLN A 324 15.05 -15.78 14.84
C GLN A 324 16.22 -15.40 13.92
N VAL A 325 16.47 -16.19 12.87
CA VAL A 325 17.55 -15.90 11.91
C VAL A 325 17.32 -14.58 11.18
N VAL A 326 16.06 -14.27 10.82
CA VAL A 326 15.72 -12.97 10.21
C VAL A 326 16.03 -11.82 11.17
N ALA A 327 15.57 -11.90 12.43
CA ALA A 327 15.78 -10.86 13.44
C ALA A 327 17.29 -10.60 13.66
N THR A 328 18.08 -11.66 13.87
CA THR A 328 19.54 -11.56 14.05
C THR A 328 20.23 -10.92 12.84
N ARG A 329 19.91 -11.37 11.62
CA ARG A 329 20.54 -10.86 10.39
C ARG A 329 20.16 -9.40 10.12
N LEU A 330 18.92 -9.00 10.39
CA LEU A 330 18.49 -7.61 10.27
C LEU A 330 19.20 -6.73 11.30
N ARG A 331 19.32 -7.15 12.56
CA ARG A 331 20.07 -6.42 13.59
C ARG A 331 21.53 -6.19 13.16
N GLN A 332 22.22 -7.25 12.73
CA GLN A 332 23.62 -7.16 12.28
C GLN A 332 23.79 -6.18 11.10
N LYS A 333 22.86 -6.21 10.14
CA LYS A 333 22.87 -5.27 9.00
C LYS A 333 22.62 -3.83 9.45
N LEU A 334 21.71 -3.61 10.39
CA LEU A 334 21.43 -2.27 10.93
C LEU A 334 22.63 -1.70 11.71
N GLU A 335 23.34 -2.53 12.47
CA GLU A 335 24.60 -2.13 13.13
C GLU A 335 25.71 -1.76 12.12
N GLN A 336 25.78 -2.48 11.00
CA GLN A 336 26.69 -2.12 9.90
C GLN A 336 26.31 -0.79 9.26
N ILE A 337 25.01 -0.56 8.99
CA ILE A 337 24.51 0.70 8.42
C ILE A 337 24.79 1.88 9.36
N GLU A 338 24.53 1.72 10.65
CA GLU A 338 24.86 2.72 11.67
C GLU A 338 26.36 3.01 11.67
N SER A 339 27.21 1.98 11.76
CA SER A 339 28.66 2.13 11.73
C SER A 339 29.16 2.82 10.46
N GLN A 340 28.54 2.53 9.31
CA GLN A 340 28.85 3.16 8.03
C GLN A 340 28.46 4.64 8.03
N LEU A 341 27.25 5.00 8.50
CA LEU A 341 26.82 6.40 8.62
C LEU A 341 27.80 7.21 9.48
N VAL A 342 28.29 6.60 10.56
CA VAL A 342 29.26 7.24 11.47
C VAL A 342 30.62 7.40 10.79
N ALA A 343 31.09 6.37 10.10
CA ALA A 343 32.34 6.44 9.34
C ALA A 343 32.26 7.51 8.23
N GLU A 344 31.15 7.56 7.50
CA GLU A 344 30.86 8.57 6.49
C GLU A 344 30.87 9.97 7.12
N GLU A 345 30.21 10.18 8.27
CA GLU A 345 30.24 11.47 8.98
C GLU A 345 31.64 11.88 9.42
N ARG A 346 32.45 10.95 9.95
CA ARG A 346 33.83 11.20 10.38
C ARG A 346 34.76 11.52 9.22
N GLU A 347 34.74 10.70 8.17
CA GLU A 347 35.58 10.89 6.98
C GLU A 347 35.19 12.17 6.23
N THR A 348 33.89 12.39 6.12
CA THR A 348 33.36 13.55 5.42
C THR A 348 33.65 14.81 6.19
N LEU A 349 33.22 14.91 7.46
CA LEU A 349 33.17 16.19 8.16
C LEU A 349 34.34 16.40 9.14
N GLY A 350 35.23 15.42 9.28
CA GLY A 350 36.42 15.50 10.14
C GLY A 350 36.10 15.47 11.64
N TRP A 351 34.90 15.01 12.01
CA TRP A 351 34.39 15.05 13.37
C TRP A 351 35.05 14.00 14.28
N THR A 352 35.30 14.37 15.55
CA THR A 352 36.04 13.55 16.51
C THR A 352 35.24 13.21 17.78
N LEU A 353 34.04 13.75 17.94
CA LEU A 353 33.18 13.49 19.10
C LEU A 353 32.89 11.98 19.29
N PRO A 354 33.09 11.44 20.51
CA PRO A 354 32.69 10.07 20.84
C PRO A 354 31.17 9.93 20.91
N GLU A 355 30.66 8.81 20.42
CA GLU A 355 29.22 8.61 20.17
C GLU A 355 28.39 8.24 21.41
N SER A 356 29.04 7.80 22.49
CA SER A 356 28.37 7.10 23.57
C SER A 356 27.37 7.99 24.32
N GLY A 357 26.08 7.87 23.98
CA GLY A 357 24.95 8.30 24.82
C GLY A 357 24.24 9.60 24.46
N THR A 358 24.38 10.14 23.24
CA THR A 358 23.81 11.48 22.90
C THR A 358 22.68 11.48 21.86
N THR A 359 22.20 10.33 21.39
CA THR A 359 21.06 10.25 20.47
C THR A 359 19.77 10.62 21.21
N ARG A 360 19.25 11.81 20.94
CA ARG A 360 17.96 12.26 21.48
C ARG A 360 16.83 11.68 20.65
N MET A 361 15.84 11.12 21.32
CA MET A 361 14.61 10.64 20.68
C MET A 361 13.95 11.79 19.92
N ALA A 362 13.65 11.58 18.64
CA ALA A 362 12.95 12.57 17.84
C ALA A 362 11.52 12.77 18.38
N LYS A 363 11.07 14.02 18.42
CA LYS A 363 9.67 14.39 18.66
C LYS A 363 8.98 14.53 17.31
N VAL A 364 7.74 14.07 17.21
CA VAL A 364 6.93 14.10 15.99
C VAL A 364 5.55 14.67 16.28
N ILE A 365 4.98 15.37 15.31
CA ILE A 365 3.57 15.76 15.30
C ILE A 365 2.91 14.98 14.17
N VAL A 366 1.82 14.27 14.50
CA VAL A 366 1.12 13.42 13.54
C VAL A 366 -0.16 14.11 13.08
N SER A 367 -0.45 14.02 11.79
CA SER A 367 -1.67 14.52 11.16
C SER A 367 -2.11 13.61 10.02
N ASP A 368 -3.38 13.70 9.62
CA ASP A 368 -3.82 13.08 8.37
C ASP A 368 -3.26 13.85 7.16
N ILE A 369 -3.27 13.24 5.97
CA ILE A 369 -2.65 13.82 4.77
C ILE A 369 -3.20 15.21 4.39
N ASP A 370 -4.46 15.52 4.69
CA ASP A 370 -5.08 16.83 4.45
C ASP A 370 -4.75 17.88 5.53
N GLY A 371 -3.91 17.51 6.51
CA GLY A 371 -3.56 18.34 7.66
C GLY A 371 -4.69 18.48 8.67
N SER A 372 -5.74 17.65 8.58
CA SER A 372 -6.73 17.50 9.64
C SER A 372 -6.19 16.59 10.75
N HIS A 373 -6.88 16.56 11.90
CA HIS A 373 -6.56 15.71 13.03
C HIS A 373 -5.10 15.84 13.54
N LEU A 374 -4.64 17.08 13.76
CA LEU A 374 -3.36 17.33 14.44
C LEU A 374 -3.37 16.73 15.84
N GLU A 375 -2.53 15.72 16.03
CA GLU A 375 -2.27 15.08 17.32
C GLU A 375 -1.24 15.88 18.12
N PRO A 376 -1.28 15.81 19.47
CA PRO A 376 -0.24 16.42 20.29
C PRO A 376 1.13 15.82 19.95
N ALA A 377 2.19 16.61 20.12
CA ALA A 377 3.55 16.14 19.87
C ALA A 377 3.86 14.91 20.73
N CYS A 378 4.29 13.83 20.08
CA CYS A 378 4.70 12.57 20.70
C CYS A 378 6.15 12.26 20.34
N THR A 379 6.72 11.25 20.97
CA THR A 379 8.05 10.72 20.63
C THR A 379 7.95 9.78 19.44
N PHE A 380 9.05 9.63 18.69
CA PHE A 380 9.10 8.66 17.59
C PHE A 380 8.82 7.22 18.08
N ALA A 381 9.18 6.89 19.31
CA ALA A 381 8.85 5.60 19.92
C ALA A 381 7.33 5.41 20.14
N GLU A 382 6.62 6.47 20.54
CA GLU A 382 5.15 6.44 20.67
C GLU A 382 4.48 6.29 19.29
N LEU A 383 4.97 6.99 18.26
CA LEU A 383 4.53 6.78 16.88
C LEU A 383 4.69 5.31 16.44
N ILE A 384 5.83 4.69 16.79
CA ILE A 384 6.06 3.27 16.52
C ILE A 384 5.07 2.38 17.27
N GLY A 385 4.70 2.74 18.51
CA GLY A 385 3.65 2.06 19.26
C GLY A 385 2.28 2.13 18.56
N GLU A 386 1.92 3.29 18.00
CA GLU A 386 0.70 3.43 17.20
C GLU A 386 0.75 2.56 15.92
N VAL A 387 1.91 2.48 15.27
CA VAL A 387 2.12 1.59 14.12
C VAL A 387 1.89 0.13 14.50
N ASP A 388 2.33 -0.30 15.69
CA ASP A 388 2.06 -1.66 16.17
C ASP A 388 0.57 -1.91 16.36
N GLU A 389 -0.16 -0.96 16.96
CA GLU A 389 -1.62 -1.06 17.10
C GLU A 389 -2.32 -1.15 15.74
N ASP A 390 -1.86 -0.36 14.76
CA ASP A 390 -2.41 -0.35 13.40
C ASP A 390 -2.13 -1.68 12.67
N LEU A 391 -0.97 -2.31 12.88
CA LEU A 391 -0.64 -3.63 12.35
C LEU A 391 -1.51 -4.74 12.95
N GLN A 392 -1.83 -4.66 14.24
CA GLN A 392 -2.67 -5.65 14.92
C GLN A 392 -4.16 -5.49 14.61
N ALA A 393 -4.64 -4.27 14.37
CA ALA A 393 -6.06 -3.98 14.20
C ALA A 393 -6.68 -4.54 12.90
N ASN A 394 -5.87 -5.05 11.95
CA ASN A 394 -6.29 -5.64 10.67
C ASN A 394 -7.51 -4.93 10.04
N ARG A 395 -7.38 -3.61 9.85
CA ARG A 395 -8.49 -2.70 9.51
C ARG A 395 -9.02 -2.84 8.07
N GLY A 396 -8.47 -3.76 7.27
CA GLY A 396 -8.84 -3.91 5.87
C GLY A 396 -8.44 -2.73 4.99
N GLN A 397 -7.52 -1.88 5.47
CA GLN A 397 -6.87 -0.82 4.71
C GLN A 397 -5.35 -0.90 4.88
N THR A 398 -4.59 -0.63 3.82
CA THR A 398 -3.14 -0.47 3.91
C THR A 398 -2.84 0.93 4.43
N GLN A 399 -1.88 1.09 5.33
CA GLN A 399 -1.50 2.40 5.85
C GLN A 399 -0.13 2.82 5.35
N VAL A 400 0.00 4.10 5.00
CA VAL A 400 1.26 4.75 4.64
C VAL A 400 1.49 5.91 5.60
N VAL A 401 2.60 5.86 6.34
CA VAL A 401 3.03 6.91 7.26
C VAL A 401 4.24 7.62 6.67
N PHE A 402 4.08 8.90 6.36
CA PHE A 402 5.15 9.75 5.86
C PHE A 402 5.91 10.40 7.00
N ILE A 403 7.19 10.06 7.13
CA ILE A 403 8.11 10.77 8.01
C ILE A 403 8.63 11.99 7.27
N ASN A 404 8.14 13.15 7.67
CA ASN A 404 8.52 14.44 7.10
C ASN A 404 9.44 15.21 8.05
N GLY A 405 10.26 16.09 7.51
CA GLY A 405 11.09 17.00 8.28
C GLY A 405 12.23 17.57 7.46
N GLU A 406 12.82 18.67 7.93
CA GLU A 406 13.90 19.37 7.24
C GLU A 406 15.17 18.51 7.07
N ALA A 407 16.07 18.94 6.19
CA ALA A 407 17.38 18.30 6.06
C ALA A 407 18.16 18.43 7.37
N GLY A 408 18.86 17.35 7.78
CA GLY A 408 19.64 17.35 9.03
C GLY A 408 18.81 17.20 10.32
N ILE A 409 17.49 17.05 10.23
CA ILE A 409 16.61 16.90 11.40
C ILE A 409 16.70 15.53 12.10
N GLY A 410 17.34 14.54 11.46
CA GLY A 410 17.58 13.21 12.04
C GLY A 410 16.65 12.08 11.58
N LYS A 411 15.95 12.23 10.44
CA LYS A 411 15.02 11.20 9.89
C LYS A 411 15.66 9.81 9.78
N THR A 412 16.79 9.72 9.06
CA THR A 412 17.53 8.48 8.83
C THR A 412 17.94 7.81 10.15
N ARG A 413 18.46 8.58 11.12
CA ARG A 413 18.84 8.03 12.42
C ARG A 413 17.65 7.52 13.21
N ALA A 414 16.55 8.28 13.27
CA ALA A 414 15.33 7.86 13.97
C ALA A 414 14.79 6.53 13.42
N MET A 415 14.80 6.35 12.10
CA MET A 415 14.34 5.11 11.45
C MET A 415 15.29 3.92 11.68
N VAL A 416 16.60 4.14 11.55
CA VAL A 416 17.62 3.09 11.81
C VAL A 416 17.59 2.66 13.27
N ASP A 417 17.52 3.62 14.20
CA ASP A 417 17.44 3.36 15.64
C ASP A 417 16.18 2.57 15.97
N ALA A 418 15.01 2.97 15.44
CA ALA A 418 13.75 2.26 15.66
C ALA A 418 13.80 0.82 15.11
N ALA A 419 14.34 0.62 13.91
CA ALA A 419 14.48 -0.71 13.32
C ALA A 419 15.45 -1.59 14.12
N LYS A 420 16.57 -1.02 14.58
CA LYS A 420 17.61 -1.71 15.35
C LYS A 420 17.08 -2.13 16.72
N SER A 421 16.49 -1.19 17.48
CA SER A 421 15.88 -1.48 18.78
C SER A 421 14.77 -2.53 18.66
N ARG A 422 13.98 -2.49 17.57
CA ARG A 422 12.96 -3.51 17.32
C ARG A 422 13.56 -4.89 17.06
N ALA A 423 14.57 -4.99 16.21
CA ALA A 423 15.23 -6.26 15.92
C ALA A 423 15.87 -6.87 17.18
N GLN A 424 16.49 -6.04 18.03
CA GLN A 424 17.05 -6.45 19.32
C GLN A 424 15.97 -6.97 20.28
N ALA A 425 14.85 -6.26 20.43
CA ALA A 425 13.76 -6.68 21.30
C ALA A 425 13.13 -8.02 20.87
N VAL A 426 12.98 -8.23 19.55
CA VAL A 426 12.48 -9.49 19.00
C VAL A 426 13.47 -10.63 19.23
N GLU A 427 14.76 -10.41 18.95
CA GLU A 427 15.81 -11.41 19.18
C GLU A 427 15.89 -11.82 20.66
N GLN A 428 15.92 -10.86 21.57
CA GLN A 428 15.98 -11.10 23.01
C GLN A 428 14.76 -11.91 23.50
N ALA A 429 13.54 -11.53 23.08
CA ALA A 429 12.33 -12.25 23.47
C ALA A 429 12.36 -13.72 23.00
N LEU A 430 12.88 -13.98 21.79
CA LEU A 430 13.03 -15.34 21.25
C LEU A 430 14.10 -16.14 22.00
N GLU A 431 15.22 -15.54 22.39
CA GLU A 431 16.27 -16.18 23.20
C GLU A 431 15.78 -16.57 24.60
N GLU A 432 14.90 -15.74 25.18
CA GLU A 432 14.27 -16.00 26.48
C GLU A 432 13.11 -17.02 26.39
N GLY A 433 12.79 -17.52 25.19
CA GLY A 433 11.69 -18.45 24.95
C GLY A 433 10.30 -17.84 25.11
N ALA A 434 10.20 -16.51 25.10
CA ALA A 434 8.94 -15.79 25.17
C ALA A 434 8.33 -15.62 23.77
N PRO A 435 7.00 -15.77 23.62
CA PRO A 435 6.34 -15.44 22.36
C PRO A 435 6.49 -13.94 22.07
N SER A 436 7.13 -13.61 20.95
CA SER A 436 7.25 -12.23 20.47
C SER A 436 6.19 -11.94 19.43
N ASP A 437 5.18 -11.16 19.83
CA ASP A 437 4.16 -10.66 18.92
C ASP A 437 4.55 -9.34 18.22
N LEU A 438 5.77 -8.88 18.46
CA LEU A 438 6.28 -7.64 17.88
C LEU A 438 6.66 -7.85 16.40
N PRO A 439 6.23 -6.93 15.50
CA PRO A 439 6.64 -6.97 14.10
C PRO A 439 8.10 -6.52 13.92
N LEU A 440 8.79 -7.08 12.91
CA LEU A 440 10.12 -6.63 12.50
C LEU A 440 10.05 -5.43 11.54
N PHE A 441 11.09 -4.63 11.55
CA PHE A 441 11.22 -3.42 10.76
C PHE A 441 12.30 -3.60 9.69
N LEU A 442 11.88 -3.63 8.42
CA LEU A 442 12.78 -3.75 7.29
C LEU A 442 13.17 -2.33 6.82
N TYR A 443 14.36 -1.90 7.22
CA TYR A 443 14.94 -0.65 6.73
C TYR A 443 15.47 -0.81 5.30
N VAL A 444 15.03 0.08 4.43
CA VAL A 444 15.38 0.14 3.02
C VAL A 444 15.86 1.54 2.69
N ARG A 445 17.11 1.65 2.24
CA ARG A 445 17.71 2.90 1.81
C ARG A 445 17.56 3.03 0.31
N SER A 446 17.01 4.15 -0.14
CA SER A 446 16.84 4.45 -1.58
C SER A 446 17.96 5.32 -2.16
N THR A 447 18.87 5.82 -1.32
CA THR A 447 19.96 6.70 -1.77
C THR A 447 20.95 5.98 -2.70
N GLY A 448 21.16 6.56 -3.89
CA GLY A 448 22.07 6.03 -4.91
C GLY A 448 21.48 4.94 -5.82
N GLN A 449 20.17 4.69 -5.75
CA GLN A 449 19.45 3.72 -6.60
C GLN A 449 18.48 4.42 -7.56
N VAL A 450 18.95 5.53 -8.16
CA VAL A 450 18.16 6.33 -9.10
C VAL A 450 17.78 5.45 -10.30
N LEU A 451 16.48 5.36 -10.62
CA LEU A 451 15.83 4.49 -11.63
C LEU A 451 15.51 3.04 -11.20
N ASP A 452 15.86 2.60 -9.99
CA ASP A 452 15.47 1.28 -9.52
C ASP A 452 14.01 1.23 -9.05
N SER A 453 13.34 0.12 -9.37
CA SER A 453 12.00 -0.15 -8.86
C SER A 453 12.03 -0.54 -7.38
N LEU A 454 11.00 -0.17 -6.60
CA LEU A 454 10.90 -0.56 -5.18
C LEU A 454 11.13 -2.07 -4.93
N PRO A 455 10.61 -3.01 -5.75
CA PRO A 455 10.95 -4.44 -5.63
C PRO A 455 12.46 -4.75 -5.68
N THR A 456 13.22 -4.03 -6.51
CA THR A 456 14.68 -4.18 -6.64
C THR A 456 15.36 -3.78 -5.33
N VAL A 457 14.97 -2.62 -4.79
CA VAL A 457 15.54 -2.06 -3.55
C VAL A 457 15.22 -2.96 -2.36
N VAL A 458 13.98 -3.46 -2.26
CA VAL A 458 13.57 -4.42 -1.23
C VAL A 458 14.36 -5.72 -1.34
N SER A 459 14.52 -6.26 -2.55
CA SER A 459 15.30 -7.49 -2.80
C SER A 459 16.76 -7.32 -2.36
N SER A 460 17.38 -6.18 -2.65
CA SER A 460 18.72 -5.84 -2.15
C SER A 460 18.77 -5.72 -0.62
N ALA A 461 17.74 -5.14 -0.01
CA ALA A 461 17.63 -5.03 1.44
C ALA A 461 17.54 -6.41 2.14
N VAL A 462 16.84 -7.38 1.55
CA VAL A 462 16.70 -8.72 2.14
C VAL A 462 17.73 -9.75 1.65
N ALA A 463 18.57 -9.44 0.66
CA ALA A 463 19.59 -10.36 0.17
C ALA A 463 20.50 -10.92 1.27
N SER A 464 20.83 -10.11 2.29
CA SER A 464 21.63 -10.53 3.45
C SER A 464 20.92 -11.53 4.36
N THR A 465 19.58 -11.58 4.32
CA THR A 465 18.78 -12.54 5.08
C THR A 465 18.85 -13.94 4.47
N ARG A 466 19.11 -14.09 3.16
CA ARG A 466 19.17 -15.37 2.41
C ARG A 466 17.90 -16.25 2.42
N ASN A 467 16.89 -15.91 3.22
CA ASN A 467 15.66 -16.69 3.41
C ASN A 467 14.38 -15.90 3.10
N LEU A 468 14.50 -14.62 2.74
CA LEU A 468 13.38 -13.77 2.33
C LEU A 468 13.58 -13.23 0.91
N THR A 469 12.46 -13.14 0.19
CA THR A 469 12.32 -12.48 -1.10
C THR A 469 11.39 -11.27 -0.97
N ASP A 470 11.27 -10.41 -1.98
CA ASP A 470 10.28 -9.33 -2.00
C ASP A 470 8.84 -9.85 -1.78
N ALA A 471 8.48 -10.97 -2.41
CA ALA A 471 7.18 -11.62 -2.21
C ALA A 471 6.99 -12.12 -0.77
N GLY A 472 8.04 -12.68 -0.16
CA GLY A 472 8.05 -13.09 1.25
C GLY A 472 7.88 -11.90 2.21
N VAL A 473 8.55 -10.78 1.95
CA VAL A 473 8.37 -9.53 2.72
C VAL A 473 6.93 -9.04 2.64
N LYS A 474 6.35 -9.01 1.44
CA LYS A 474 4.94 -8.61 1.25
C LYS A 474 3.98 -9.53 2.02
N ALA A 475 4.23 -10.84 2.05
CA ALA A 475 3.46 -11.79 2.86
C ALA A 475 3.53 -11.47 4.36
N LEU A 476 4.72 -11.19 4.88
CA LEU A 476 4.91 -10.80 6.28
C LEU A 476 4.24 -9.46 6.60
N CYS A 477 4.30 -8.48 5.69
CA CYS A 477 3.64 -7.18 5.85
C CYS A 477 2.11 -7.30 5.87
N ARG A 478 1.51 -8.09 4.98
CA ARG A 478 0.06 -8.33 4.93
C ARG A 478 -0.49 -8.93 6.22
N ASN A 479 0.34 -9.71 6.93
CA ASN A 479 -0.03 -10.40 8.15
C ASN A 479 0.44 -9.68 9.43
N GLY A 480 0.87 -8.42 9.32
CA GLY A 480 1.24 -7.60 10.47
C GLY A 480 2.52 -8.05 11.19
N LEU A 481 3.35 -8.88 10.54
CA LEU A 481 4.60 -9.41 11.11
C LEU A 481 5.81 -8.55 10.76
N MET A 482 5.73 -7.77 9.69
CA MET A 482 6.82 -6.90 9.24
C MET A 482 6.26 -5.56 8.77
N THR A 483 7.04 -4.49 8.90
CA THR A 483 6.76 -3.17 8.32
C THR A 483 7.96 -2.70 7.53
N LEU A 484 7.68 -2.08 6.38
CA LEU A 484 8.68 -1.52 5.49
C LEU A 484 9.00 -0.08 5.90
N LEU A 485 10.29 0.24 6.08
CA LEU A 485 10.80 1.59 6.36
C LEU A 485 11.67 2.04 5.20
N ILE A 486 11.12 2.87 4.31
CA ILE A 486 11.83 3.37 3.12
C ILE A 486 12.40 4.75 3.44
N ASP A 487 13.73 4.87 3.44
CA ASP A 487 14.43 6.12 3.68
C ASP A 487 14.87 6.78 2.36
N GLY A 488 14.44 8.03 2.13
CA GLY A 488 14.76 8.83 0.95
C GLY A 488 13.81 8.61 -0.23
N PHE A 489 12.54 8.27 -0.01
CA PHE A 489 11.60 7.81 -1.04
C PHE A 489 11.53 8.70 -2.29
N ASP A 490 11.71 10.01 -2.15
CA ASP A 490 11.75 10.96 -3.25
C ASP A 490 12.89 10.72 -4.26
N GLU A 491 13.90 9.93 -3.90
CA GLU A 491 15.02 9.54 -4.78
C GLU A 491 14.66 8.38 -5.71
N LEU A 492 13.73 7.50 -5.30
CA LEU A 492 13.22 6.41 -6.15
C LEU A 492 12.37 6.93 -7.31
N LEU A 493 11.89 8.17 -7.21
CA LEU A 493 11.06 8.81 -8.22
C LEU A 493 11.87 9.41 -9.37
N GLY A 494 13.20 9.28 -9.34
CA GLY A 494 14.17 10.00 -10.17
C GLY A 494 13.67 10.45 -11.54
N GLY A 495 13.73 11.74 -11.83
CA GLY A 495 13.49 12.38 -13.14
C GLY A 495 12.10 12.19 -13.77
N VAL A 496 11.35 11.16 -13.39
CA VAL A 496 9.96 10.95 -13.81
C VAL A 496 9.16 11.98 -13.03
N GLY A 497 8.96 13.13 -13.67
CA GLY A 497 8.38 14.33 -13.06
C GLY A 497 7.29 13.97 -12.06
N TYR A 498 7.41 14.56 -10.87
CA TYR A 498 6.66 14.31 -9.63
C TYR A 498 5.11 14.33 -9.71
N SER A 499 4.56 14.38 -10.91
CA SER A 499 3.15 14.27 -11.26
C SER A 499 2.46 12.98 -10.77
N ASP A 500 3.16 11.86 -10.54
CA ASP A 500 2.55 10.62 -10.02
C ASP A 500 3.37 9.94 -8.90
N ALA A 501 3.61 10.66 -7.81
CA ALA A 501 4.32 10.16 -6.63
C ALA A 501 3.63 8.95 -5.94
N VAL A 502 2.30 8.81 -6.06
CA VAL A 502 1.57 7.61 -5.57
C VAL A 502 1.78 6.43 -6.52
N GLY A 503 1.93 6.68 -7.82
CA GLY A 503 2.11 5.67 -8.85
C GLY A 503 3.28 4.72 -8.59
N SER A 504 4.38 5.19 -7.98
CA SER A 504 5.54 4.35 -7.65
C SER A 504 5.32 3.40 -6.46
N LEU A 505 4.49 3.78 -5.48
CA LEU A 505 4.07 2.89 -4.40
C LEU A 505 2.94 1.95 -4.83
N ARG A 506 2.14 2.33 -5.84
CA ARG A 506 0.91 1.64 -6.23
C ARG A 506 1.08 0.13 -6.47
N PRO A 507 2.10 -0.38 -7.20
CA PRO A 507 2.29 -1.81 -7.36
C PRO A 507 2.42 -2.53 -6.02
N TRP A 508 3.27 -2.01 -5.13
CA TRP A 508 3.52 -2.59 -3.82
C TRP A 508 2.27 -2.52 -2.91
N LEU A 509 1.58 -1.38 -2.88
CA LEU A 509 0.33 -1.20 -2.13
C LEU A 509 -0.80 -2.10 -2.65
N SER A 510 -0.88 -2.33 -3.96
CA SER A 510 -1.87 -3.22 -4.56
C SER A 510 -1.66 -4.68 -4.14
N GLU A 511 -0.39 -5.11 -4.03
CA GLU A 511 -0.04 -6.46 -3.59
C GLU A 511 -0.26 -6.68 -2.09
N LEU A 512 -0.22 -5.62 -1.29
CA LEU A 512 -0.66 -5.69 0.11
C LEU A 512 -2.17 -5.89 0.26
N GLY A 513 -2.97 -5.54 -0.76
CA GLY A 513 -4.39 -5.85 -0.82
C GLY A 513 -5.20 -5.26 0.35
N GLY A 514 -4.86 -4.05 0.79
CA GLY A 514 -5.56 -3.37 1.89
C GLY A 514 -5.16 -3.86 3.27
N ARG A 515 -3.92 -4.32 3.48
CA ARG A 515 -3.37 -4.63 4.82
C ARG A 515 -1.94 -4.13 4.94
N GLY A 516 -1.39 -4.16 6.15
CA GLY A 516 0.00 -3.79 6.44
C GLY A 516 0.23 -2.29 6.52
N VAL A 517 1.41 -1.93 7.02
CA VAL A 517 1.87 -0.55 7.19
C VAL A 517 3.17 -0.35 6.42
N VAL A 518 3.30 0.79 5.76
CA VAL A 518 4.52 1.27 5.10
C VAL A 518 4.90 2.61 5.72
N ILE A 519 6.14 2.73 6.13
CA ILE A 519 6.72 3.98 6.62
C ILE A 519 7.70 4.48 5.56
N VAL A 520 7.55 5.73 5.15
CA VAL A 520 8.30 6.34 4.05
C VAL A 520 8.83 7.68 4.52
N SER A 521 10.13 7.91 4.41
CA SER A 521 10.73 9.23 4.62
C SER A 521 10.88 9.94 3.28
N ALA A 522 10.73 11.26 3.29
CA ALA A 522 11.01 12.11 2.13
C ALA A 522 11.92 13.27 2.53
N ARG A 523 12.75 13.76 1.60
CA ARG A 523 13.68 14.86 1.89
C ARG A 523 12.99 16.22 2.10
N SER A 524 11.76 16.43 1.62
CA SER A 524 11.12 17.76 1.67
C SER A 524 9.62 17.76 1.97
N SER A 525 9.15 18.82 2.63
CA SER A 525 7.73 19.18 2.77
C SER A 525 7.06 19.45 1.41
N TYR A 526 7.83 19.78 0.39
CA TYR A 526 7.33 19.97 -0.98
C TYR A 526 6.84 18.66 -1.61
N TYR A 527 7.61 17.57 -1.45
CA TYR A 527 7.18 16.23 -1.88
C TYR A 527 5.79 15.89 -1.29
N MET A 528 5.52 16.32 -0.05
CA MET A 528 4.19 16.15 0.57
C MET A 528 3.08 16.93 -0.13
N GLY A 529 3.34 18.13 -0.67
CA GLY A 529 2.35 18.89 -1.44
C GLY A 529 1.94 18.19 -2.75
N GLN A 530 2.91 17.66 -3.49
CA GLN A 530 2.63 16.91 -4.72
C GLN A 530 2.05 15.53 -4.43
N TYR A 531 2.53 14.86 -3.37
CA TYR A 531 1.97 13.61 -2.91
C TYR A 531 0.51 13.78 -2.48
N ARG A 532 0.18 14.83 -1.72
CA ARG A 532 -1.21 15.21 -1.40
C ARG A 532 -2.06 15.33 -2.65
N SER A 533 -1.58 16.08 -3.65
CA SER A 533 -2.29 16.26 -4.92
C SER A 533 -2.47 14.95 -5.69
N SER A 534 -1.49 14.06 -5.65
CA SER A 534 -1.53 12.73 -6.28
C SER A 534 -2.50 11.80 -5.55
N VAL A 535 -2.55 11.84 -4.21
CA VAL A 535 -3.54 11.10 -3.39
C VAL A 535 -4.95 11.63 -3.62
N GLU A 536 -5.16 12.95 -3.66
CA GLU A 536 -6.46 13.56 -3.98
C GLU A 536 -6.96 13.06 -5.34
N ARG A 537 -6.12 13.11 -6.38
CA ARG A 537 -6.45 12.55 -7.72
C ARG A 537 -6.72 11.05 -7.70
N ALA A 538 -5.94 10.27 -6.95
CA ALA A 538 -6.12 8.82 -6.87
C ALA A 538 -7.42 8.45 -6.16
N ASN A 539 -7.81 9.22 -5.12
CA ASN A 539 -9.07 9.06 -4.41
C ASN A 539 -10.26 9.41 -5.31
N GLU A 540 -10.17 10.50 -6.10
CA GLU A 540 -11.19 10.87 -7.11
C GLU A 540 -11.40 9.77 -8.17
N GLN A 541 -10.34 9.03 -8.50
CA GLN A 541 -10.38 7.92 -9.46
C GLN A 541 -10.81 6.58 -8.83
N GLY A 542 -11.16 6.55 -7.54
CA GLY A 542 -11.62 5.35 -6.84
C GLY A 542 -10.54 4.26 -6.68
N LEU A 543 -9.26 4.63 -6.74
CA LEU A 543 -8.13 3.69 -6.59
C LEU A 543 -7.85 3.36 -5.12
N ALA A 544 -7.26 2.17 -4.92
CA ALA A 544 -6.99 1.40 -3.69
C ALA A 544 -7.22 2.03 -2.28
N LEU A 545 -7.73 1.19 -1.36
CA LEU A 545 -7.93 1.42 0.08
C LEU A 545 -6.59 1.69 0.81
N VAL A 546 -6.08 2.91 0.72
CA VAL A 546 -4.82 3.30 1.38
C VAL A 546 -5.06 4.52 2.25
N ARG A 547 -4.67 4.45 3.53
CA ARG A 547 -4.70 5.57 4.47
C ARG A 547 -3.34 6.23 4.50
N HIS A 548 -3.30 7.55 4.40
CA HIS A 548 -2.06 8.32 4.41
C HIS A 548 -2.00 9.24 5.64
N ARG A 549 -0.96 9.08 6.47
CA ARG A 549 -0.65 9.96 7.63
C ARG A 549 0.69 10.64 7.40
N ILE A 550 0.87 11.82 7.99
CA ILE A 550 2.14 12.57 7.99
C ILE A 550 2.58 12.70 9.44
N ALA A 551 3.78 12.20 9.75
CA ALA A 551 4.49 12.41 10.99
C ALA A 551 5.65 13.37 10.76
N GLU A 552 5.49 14.61 11.20
CA GLU A 552 6.48 15.67 11.04
C GLU A 552 7.43 15.70 12.23
N ILE A 553 8.71 15.40 11.99
CA ILE A 553 9.76 15.50 13.00
C ILE A 553 9.96 16.97 13.36
N GLN A 554 9.98 17.23 14.66
CA GLN A 554 10.14 18.56 15.23
C GLN A 554 11.62 18.83 15.51
N ARG A 555 11.98 20.12 15.41
CA ARG A 555 13.29 20.59 15.88
C ARG A 555 13.42 20.35 17.39
N TRP A 556 14.65 20.17 17.85
CA TRP A 556 14.97 20.14 19.27
C TRP A 556 14.56 21.43 19.95
N SER A 557 14.00 21.31 21.15
CA SER A 557 13.70 22.49 21.97
C SER A 557 15.01 23.13 22.46
N PRO A 558 15.00 24.41 22.88
CA PRO A 558 16.17 25.05 23.48
C PRO A 558 16.77 24.24 24.63
N GLU A 559 15.93 23.58 25.43
CA GLU A 559 16.35 22.69 26.52
C GLU A 559 17.04 21.43 26.01
N ASP A 560 16.53 20.81 24.94
CA ASP A 560 17.14 19.64 24.30
C ASP A 560 18.52 20.00 23.74
N VAL A 561 18.65 21.16 23.09
CA VAL A 561 19.93 21.69 22.56
C VAL A 561 20.92 21.92 23.68
N LEU A 562 20.52 22.63 24.74
CA LEU A 562 21.40 22.92 25.86
C LEU A 562 21.85 21.64 26.57
N SER A 563 20.93 20.70 26.78
CA SER A 563 21.25 19.40 27.38
C SER A 563 22.20 18.58 26.52
N PHE A 564 22.07 18.65 25.18
CA PHE A 564 23.02 18.03 24.25
C PHE A 564 24.41 18.69 24.31
N LEU A 565 24.49 20.01 24.25
CA LEU A 565 25.77 20.74 24.29
C LEU A 565 26.54 20.50 25.59
N VAL A 566 25.84 20.48 26.73
CA VAL A 566 26.42 20.13 28.03
C VAL A 566 26.97 18.70 28.04
N ALA A 567 26.25 17.74 27.46
CA ALA A 567 26.73 16.36 27.33
C ALA A 567 27.99 16.25 26.44
N CYS A 568 28.14 17.15 25.47
CA CYS A 568 29.34 17.27 24.64
C CYS A 568 30.47 18.08 25.29
N GLY A 569 30.29 18.58 26.52
CA GLY A 569 31.28 19.38 27.24
C GLY A 569 31.43 20.82 26.76
N VAL A 570 30.41 21.36 26.09
CA VAL A 570 30.37 22.75 25.60
C VAL A 570 29.70 23.63 26.65
N SER A 571 30.29 24.80 26.94
CA SER A 571 29.71 25.75 27.91
C SER A 571 28.43 26.39 27.34
N PRO A 572 27.34 26.54 28.14
CA PRO A 572 26.14 27.26 27.72
C PRO A 572 26.42 28.70 27.26
N GLU A 573 27.46 29.34 27.81
CA GLU A 573 27.89 30.71 27.47
C GLU A 573 28.30 30.85 25.99
N SER A 574 28.70 29.74 25.34
CA SER A 574 29.03 29.75 23.91
C SER A 574 27.84 30.13 23.02
N LEU A 575 26.60 30.00 23.52
CA LEU A 575 25.39 30.41 22.81
C LEU A 575 25.20 31.93 22.76
N ASP A 576 25.83 32.68 23.66
CA ASP A 576 25.64 34.13 23.78
C ASP A 576 26.13 34.88 22.54
N GLY A 577 27.17 34.35 21.88
CA GLY A 577 27.74 34.91 20.64
C GLY A 577 26.94 34.61 19.36
N LEU A 578 25.88 33.79 19.43
CA LEU A 578 25.07 33.43 18.27
C LEU A 578 23.88 34.38 18.06
N SER A 579 23.57 34.64 16.79
CA SER A 579 22.33 35.31 16.39
C SER A 579 21.10 34.47 16.77
N GLU A 580 19.92 35.09 16.86
CA GLU A 580 18.67 34.36 17.10
C GLU A 580 18.41 33.31 16.02
N SER A 581 18.70 33.63 14.75
CA SER A 581 18.61 32.69 13.64
C SER A 581 19.55 31.49 13.78
N ASP A 582 20.80 31.71 14.21
CA ASP A 582 21.75 30.61 14.42
C ASP A 582 21.34 29.73 15.60
N ARG A 583 20.82 30.33 16.68
CA ARG A 583 20.26 29.56 17.81
C ARG A 583 19.08 28.70 17.40
N GLN A 584 18.22 29.19 16.52
CA GLN A 584 17.12 28.40 15.95
C GLN A 584 17.61 27.25 15.05
N LEU A 585 18.74 27.42 14.36
CA LEU A 585 19.37 26.35 13.57
C LEU A 585 19.95 25.24 14.45
N LEU A 586 20.42 25.55 15.66
CA LEU A 586 20.87 24.52 16.61
C LEU A 586 19.76 23.55 17.03
N GLY A 587 18.49 23.90 16.80
CA GLY A 587 17.37 22.95 16.92
C GLY A 587 17.47 21.76 15.96
N LEU A 588 18.31 21.84 14.92
CA LEU A 588 18.61 20.71 14.04
C LEU A 588 19.81 19.91 14.61
N PRO A 589 19.69 18.58 14.83
CA PRO A 589 20.76 17.75 15.38
C PRO A 589 22.10 17.88 14.65
N PHE A 590 22.04 18.03 13.31
CA PHE A 590 23.23 18.26 12.49
C PHE A 590 23.99 19.53 12.93
N PHE A 591 23.31 20.66 13.06
CA PHE A 591 23.93 21.93 13.44
C PHE A 591 24.37 21.96 14.90
N ALA A 592 23.61 21.33 15.81
CA ALA A 592 24.03 21.20 17.21
C ALA A 592 25.37 20.46 17.33
N ARG A 593 25.54 19.36 16.58
CA ARG A 593 26.79 18.60 16.52
C ARG A 593 27.94 19.42 15.96
N VAL A 594 27.70 20.10 14.84
CA VAL A 594 28.68 21.01 14.22
C VAL A 594 29.15 22.06 15.21
N PHE A 595 28.20 22.73 15.86
CA PHE A 595 28.51 23.79 16.81
C PHE A 595 29.33 23.26 17.98
N ALA A 596 28.99 22.07 18.48
CA ALA A 596 29.76 21.43 19.54
C ALA A 596 31.20 21.12 19.14
N GLU A 597 31.44 20.67 17.90
CA GLU A 597 32.80 20.49 17.37
C GLU A 597 33.55 21.82 17.25
N ILE A 598 32.92 22.87 16.72
CA ILE A 598 33.52 24.20 16.59
C ILE A 598 33.95 24.74 17.95
N CYS A 599 33.10 24.63 18.97
CA CYS A 599 33.42 25.11 20.31
C CYS A 599 34.56 24.32 20.99
N ARG A 600 34.81 23.08 20.54
CA ARG A 600 35.87 22.22 21.10
C ARG A 600 37.22 22.38 20.40
N ASP A 601 37.26 22.97 19.21
CA ASP A 601 38.50 23.24 18.49
C ASP A 601 39.05 24.64 18.87
N PRO A 602 40.16 24.71 19.63
CA PRO A 602 40.72 25.98 20.10
C PRO A 602 41.27 26.87 18.97
N LYS A 603 41.47 26.35 17.74
CA LYS A 603 41.88 27.16 16.58
C LYS A 603 40.70 27.89 15.92
N GLU A 604 39.48 27.45 16.20
CA GLU A 604 38.26 27.87 15.52
C GLU A 604 37.39 28.78 16.40
N SER A 605 37.61 28.77 17.72
CA SER A 605 36.97 29.67 18.68
C SER A 605 37.34 31.15 18.50
N GLU A 606 38.40 31.48 17.74
CA GLU A 606 38.93 32.84 17.57
C GLU A 606 38.44 33.57 16.29
N ILE A 607 37.70 32.91 15.38
CA ILE A 607 37.26 33.53 14.12
C ILE A 607 35.90 34.22 14.34
N GLU A 608 35.89 35.55 14.41
CA GLU A 608 34.74 36.37 14.82
C GLU A 608 33.74 36.74 13.71
N GLU A 609 34.04 36.54 12.42
CA GLU A 609 33.19 37.05 11.32
C GLU A 609 32.36 35.96 10.63
N GLY A 610 31.03 36.00 10.80
CA GLY A 610 30.04 35.20 10.05
C GLY A 610 29.15 34.29 10.90
N GLY A 611 27.89 34.10 10.47
CA GLY A 611 26.92 33.19 11.10
C GLY A 611 27.28 31.70 10.94
N LEU A 612 26.60 30.81 11.67
CA LEU A 612 26.97 29.38 11.79
C LEU A 612 27.01 28.66 10.43
N THR A 613 26.04 28.96 9.56
CA THR A 613 25.92 28.35 8.24
C THR A 613 27.07 28.75 7.31
N GLU A 614 27.51 30.00 7.36
CA GLU A 614 28.60 30.51 6.54
C GLU A 614 29.95 29.91 6.96
N ARG A 615 30.14 29.71 8.27
CA ARG A 615 31.30 28.99 8.81
C ARG A 615 31.36 27.55 8.30
N LEU A 616 30.22 26.85 8.31
CA LEU A 616 30.10 25.50 7.75
C LEU A 616 30.42 25.44 6.27
N LEU A 617 29.85 26.37 5.49
CA LEU A 617 30.07 26.43 4.05
C LEU A 617 31.54 26.70 3.73
N SER A 618 32.17 27.63 4.46
CA SER A 618 33.59 27.96 4.32
C SER A 618 34.48 26.77 4.63
N LYS A 619 34.18 25.98 5.68
CA LYS A 619 34.91 24.73 5.97
C LYS A 619 34.76 23.70 4.86
N TYR A 620 33.55 23.52 4.34
CA TYR A 620 33.30 22.61 3.23
C TYR A 620 34.14 23.01 2.00
N VAL A 621 34.09 24.29 1.60
CA VAL A 621 34.86 24.81 0.46
C VAL A 621 36.37 24.68 0.70
N HIS A 622 36.87 25.05 1.88
CA HIS A 622 38.30 24.98 2.19
C HIS A 622 38.83 23.53 2.16
N ARG A 623 38.05 22.57 2.66
CA ARG A 623 38.37 21.14 2.59
C ARG A 623 38.46 20.65 1.15
N GLU A 624 37.51 21.04 0.30
CA GLU A 624 37.52 20.66 -1.12
C GLU A 624 38.65 21.35 -1.90
N GLU A 625 38.98 22.61 -1.57
CA GLU A 625 40.13 23.34 -2.13
C GLU A 625 41.45 22.59 -1.86
N GLY A 626 41.61 22.03 -0.66
CA GLY A 626 42.77 21.21 -0.27
C GLY A 626 42.97 19.98 -1.18
N LYS A 627 41.89 19.33 -1.63
CA LYS A 627 41.94 18.15 -2.53
C LYS A 627 42.35 18.52 -3.94
N LEU A 628 41.95 19.71 -4.39
CA LEU A 628 42.30 20.25 -5.69
C LEU A 628 43.73 20.81 -5.74
N ALA A 629 44.50 20.74 -4.63
CA ALA A 629 45.87 21.23 -4.55
C ALA A 629 46.03 22.69 -5.01
N ALA A 630 45.07 23.55 -4.62
CA ALA A 630 45.01 24.97 -4.97
C ALA A 630 44.94 25.28 -6.48
N LEU A 631 44.37 24.39 -7.28
CA LEU A 631 44.06 24.67 -8.70
C LEU A 631 42.92 25.69 -8.85
N LEU A 632 41.98 25.68 -7.90
CA LEU A 632 40.93 26.67 -7.71
C LEU A 632 41.14 27.36 -6.36
N SER A 633 40.95 28.67 -6.31
CA SER A 633 40.84 29.40 -5.05
C SER A 633 39.50 29.10 -4.37
N SER A 634 39.41 29.27 -3.05
CA SER A 634 38.16 29.20 -2.30
C SER A 634 37.00 29.99 -2.95
N ALA A 635 37.26 31.17 -3.50
CA ALA A 635 36.25 31.99 -4.16
C ALA A 635 35.78 31.37 -5.51
N GLU A 636 36.71 30.92 -6.34
CA GLU A 636 36.39 30.24 -7.60
C GLU A 636 35.66 28.91 -7.35
N LEU A 637 36.06 28.15 -6.34
CA LEU A 637 35.43 26.88 -5.98
C LEU A 637 34.02 27.09 -5.43
N ARG A 638 33.81 28.12 -4.60
CA ARG A 638 32.47 28.51 -4.16
C ARG A 638 31.61 28.86 -5.36
N ARG A 639 32.11 29.68 -6.28
CA ARG A 639 31.34 30.08 -7.48
C ARG A 639 31.04 28.90 -8.40
N MET A 640 31.97 27.95 -8.52
CA MET A 640 31.75 26.69 -9.22
C MET A 640 30.60 25.91 -8.58
N PHE A 641 30.58 25.75 -7.26
CA PHE A 641 29.47 25.06 -6.59
C PHE A 641 28.11 25.76 -6.72
N GLU A 642 28.09 27.10 -6.80
CA GLU A 642 26.88 27.85 -7.13
C GLU A 642 26.34 27.50 -8.52
N TYR A 643 27.21 27.44 -9.54
CA TYR A 643 26.81 26.98 -10.88
C TYR A 643 26.38 25.52 -10.92
N VAL A 644 27.05 24.63 -10.18
CA VAL A 644 26.64 23.22 -10.07
C VAL A 644 25.25 23.11 -9.46
N ALA A 645 24.95 23.87 -8.40
CA ALA A 645 23.62 23.89 -7.80
C ALA A 645 22.55 24.43 -8.76
N GLU A 646 22.89 25.42 -9.58
CA GLU A 646 22.02 25.94 -10.65
C GLU A 646 21.77 24.91 -11.76
N PHE A 647 22.78 24.16 -12.21
CA PHE A 647 22.61 23.07 -13.18
C PHE A 647 21.69 21.97 -12.65
N MET A 648 21.97 21.50 -11.42
CA MET A 648 21.12 20.53 -10.72
C MET A 648 19.66 21.03 -10.64
N ALA A 649 19.46 22.29 -10.25
CA ALA A 649 18.13 22.89 -10.22
C ALA A 649 17.47 22.93 -11.61
N SER A 650 18.19 23.37 -12.64
CA SER A 650 17.70 23.51 -14.01
C SER A 650 17.30 22.19 -14.67
N ASN A 651 18.00 21.11 -14.33
CA ASN A 651 17.76 19.77 -14.87
C ASN A 651 16.75 18.97 -14.02
N GLU A 652 16.20 19.56 -12.95
CA GLU A 652 15.37 18.86 -11.97
C GLU A 652 16.06 17.65 -11.33
N GLU A 653 17.40 17.67 -11.28
CA GLU A 653 18.23 16.62 -10.70
C GLU A 653 18.90 17.09 -9.39
N ARG A 654 19.40 16.15 -8.59
CA ARG A 654 20.20 16.45 -7.38
C ARG A 654 21.63 15.93 -7.47
N GLU A 655 22.00 15.55 -8.69
CA GLU A 655 23.31 15.03 -9.05
C GLU A 655 23.75 15.74 -10.32
N ALA A 656 25.05 15.99 -10.42
CA ALA A 656 25.67 16.59 -11.60
C ALA A 656 26.65 15.59 -12.20
N ASP A 657 26.68 15.47 -13.52
CA ASP A 657 27.71 14.67 -14.19
C ASP A 657 29.06 15.40 -14.21
N ILE A 658 30.11 14.69 -14.62
CA ILE A 658 31.46 15.25 -14.69
C ILE A 658 31.54 16.39 -15.72
N SER A 659 30.75 16.34 -16.79
CA SER A 659 30.74 17.40 -17.81
C SER A 659 30.13 18.70 -17.28
N GLU A 660 29.09 18.62 -16.46
CA GLU A 660 28.49 19.76 -15.76
C GLU A 660 29.45 20.37 -14.74
N LEU A 661 30.21 19.53 -14.01
CA LEU A 661 31.29 20.00 -13.12
C LEU A 661 32.38 20.76 -13.91
N GLU A 662 32.75 20.26 -15.10
CA GLU A 662 33.71 20.92 -15.97
C GLU A 662 33.18 22.28 -16.45
N ILE A 663 31.94 22.34 -16.93
CA ILE A 663 31.30 23.58 -17.39
C ILE A 663 31.17 24.59 -16.25
N ALA A 664 30.83 24.14 -15.04
CA ALA A 664 30.75 24.99 -13.86
C ALA A 664 32.12 25.56 -13.48
N ALA A 665 33.18 24.75 -13.56
CA ALA A 665 34.54 25.20 -13.29
C ALA A 665 35.02 26.22 -14.33
N GLU A 666 34.75 25.99 -15.62
CA GLU A 666 35.05 26.94 -16.71
C GLU A 666 34.33 28.27 -16.50
N SER A 667 33.05 28.21 -16.13
CA SER A 667 32.22 29.39 -15.88
C SER A 667 32.68 30.17 -14.65
N ALA A 668 33.16 29.49 -13.60
CA ALA A 668 33.69 30.12 -12.40
C ALA A 668 35.06 30.78 -12.62
N ILE A 669 35.88 30.20 -13.49
CA ILE A 669 37.21 30.71 -13.84
C ILE A 669 37.14 31.82 -14.90
N GLY A 670 36.17 31.73 -15.83
CA GLY A 670 36.07 32.58 -17.02
C GLY A 670 37.03 32.18 -18.15
N GLU A 671 37.58 30.96 -18.13
CA GLU A 671 38.52 30.42 -19.12
C GLU A 671 38.19 28.94 -19.41
N GLU A 672 38.41 28.48 -20.65
CA GLU A 672 38.29 27.06 -21.00
C GLU A 672 39.39 26.22 -20.34
N LEU A 673 39.04 25.05 -19.79
CA LEU A 673 39.99 24.11 -19.18
C LEU A 673 40.96 23.50 -20.20
N SER A 674 40.59 23.55 -21.49
CA SER A 674 41.38 23.09 -22.64
C SER A 674 42.59 23.99 -22.95
N SER A 675 42.60 25.22 -22.41
CA SER A 675 43.63 26.23 -22.69
C SER A 675 44.98 25.90 -22.03
N THR A 676 46.09 26.27 -22.67
CA THR A 676 47.45 25.98 -22.21
C THR A 676 47.84 26.82 -20.99
N GLY A 677 47.55 26.31 -19.78
CA GLY A 677 47.89 26.98 -18.53
C GLY A 677 48.14 26.04 -17.33
N ARG A 678 48.34 26.63 -16.14
CA ARG A 678 48.61 25.95 -14.85
C ARG A 678 47.48 24.99 -14.42
N ARG A 679 46.29 25.13 -15.00
CA ARG A 679 45.03 24.45 -14.65
C ARG A 679 44.65 23.27 -15.56
N ARG A 680 45.53 22.86 -16.49
CA ARG A 680 45.29 21.73 -17.43
C ARG A 680 44.90 20.40 -16.75
N HIS A 681 45.34 20.17 -15.51
CA HIS A 681 45.05 18.95 -14.75
C HIS A 681 43.78 19.06 -13.88
N LEU A 682 43.08 20.20 -13.90
CA LEU A 682 41.90 20.41 -13.06
C LEU A 682 40.78 19.41 -13.41
N LYS A 683 40.55 19.14 -14.70
CA LYS A 683 39.58 18.13 -15.16
C LYS A 683 39.79 16.76 -14.49
N GLN A 684 41.05 16.30 -14.38
CA GLN A 684 41.39 15.03 -13.71
C GLN A 684 41.30 15.10 -12.18
N ARG A 685 41.28 16.30 -11.60
CA ARG A 685 41.21 16.51 -10.14
C ARG A 685 39.81 16.80 -9.65
N LEU A 686 38.91 17.28 -10.51
CA LEU A 686 37.48 17.38 -10.21
C LEU A 686 36.91 16.01 -9.81
N THR A 687 37.46 14.92 -10.35
CA THR A 687 37.07 13.54 -9.98
C THR A 687 37.42 13.15 -8.53
N VAL A 688 38.18 13.98 -7.80
CA VAL A 688 38.64 13.73 -6.42
C VAL A 688 37.76 14.46 -5.39
N LEU A 689 36.79 15.27 -5.85
CA LEU A 689 35.84 15.93 -4.96
C LEU A 689 35.01 14.87 -4.22
N CYS A 690 34.82 15.04 -2.91
CA CYS A 690 34.12 14.03 -2.10
C CYS A 690 32.60 13.95 -2.36
N GLY A 691 32.06 14.77 -3.26
CA GLY A 691 30.69 14.64 -3.72
C GLY A 691 30.49 13.56 -4.77
N LEU A 692 31.55 13.02 -5.35
CA LEU A 692 31.45 11.99 -6.39
C LEU A 692 31.20 10.61 -5.79
N ALA A 693 30.03 10.04 -6.07
CA ALA A 693 29.73 8.66 -5.73
C ALA A 693 30.45 7.72 -6.72
N ALA A 694 31.20 6.76 -6.20
CA ALA A 694 31.64 5.60 -6.99
C ALA A 694 30.46 4.63 -7.07
N THR A 695 29.79 4.56 -8.20
CA THR A 695 28.80 3.50 -8.47
C THR A 695 29.53 2.17 -8.57
N SER A 696 29.02 1.14 -7.89
CA SER A 696 29.59 -0.21 -7.90
C SER A 696 29.44 -0.95 -9.24
N ASP A 697 28.65 -0.41 -10.17
CA ASP A 697 28.53 -0.93 -11.53
C ASP A 697 29.41 -0.15 -12.52
N GLU A 698 30.30 -0.87 -13.21
CA GLU A 698 31.28 -0.35 -14.18
C GLU A 698 30.66 0.37 -15.41
N THR A 699 29.33 0.42 -15.51
CA THR A 699 28.61 1.02 -16.65
C THR A 699 28.00 2.39 -16.37
N SER A 700 27.88 2.80 -15.10
CA SER A 700 27.31 4.11 -14.73
C SER A 700 28.42 5.14 -14.54
N ALA A 701 28.32 6.28 -15.24
CA ALA A 701 29.27 7.38 -15.06
C ALA A 701 29.18 7.95 -13.64
N SER A 702 30.33 8.20 -13.00
CA SER A 702 30.38 8.79 -11.65
C SER A 702 29.68 10.15 -11.64
N ARG A 703 28.72 10.33 -10.73
CA ARG A 703 27.96 11.59 -10.55
C ARG A 703 28.30 12.27 -9.23
N PHE A 704 28.33 13.59 -9.26
CA PHE A 704 28.60 14.45 -8.12
C PHE A 704 27.30 14.84 -7.42
N ARG A 705 27.26 14.74 -6.09
CA ARG A 705 26.20 15.27 -5.24
C ARG A 705 26.79 16.11 -4.12
N PHE A 706 26.03 17.11 -3.67
CA PHE A 706 26.37 17.78 -2.43
C PHE A 706 26.20 16.82 -1.25
N GLN A 707 27.13 16.86 -0.30
CA GLN A 707 27.13 15.96 0.86
C GLN A 707 25.98 16.19 1.81
N HIS A 708 25.47 17.42 1.83
CA HIS A 708 24.30 17.79 2.60
C HIS A 708 23.46 18.75 1.76
N GLU A 709 22.15 18.54 1.80
CA GLU A 709 21.15 19.34 1.09
C GLU A 709 21.22 20.83 1.46
N LEU A 710 21.61 21.15 2.69
CA LEU A 710 21.91 22.52 3.10
C LEU A 710 22.96 23.17 2.18
N PHE A 711 24.02 22.46 1.80
CA PHE A 711 25.05 23.04 0.93
C PHE A 711 24.47 23.37 -0.44
N PHE A 712 23.68 22.45 -1.01
CA PHE A 712 22.92 22.72 -2.23
C PHE A 712 22.04 23.97 -2.07
N ASP A 713 21.24 24.04 -1.00
CA ASP A 713 20.31 25.15 -0.76
C ASP A 713 21.06 26.50 -0.60
N GLN A 714 22.22 26.50 0.06
CA GLN A 714 23.06 27.69 0.25
C GLN A 714 23.75 28.12 -1.05
N PHE A 715 24.31 27.18 -1.83
CA PHE A 715 24.94 27.49 -3.11
C PHE A 715 23.91 27.93 -4.15
N LEU A 716 22.72 27.34 -4.17
CA LEU A 716 21.61 27.81 -5.01
C LEU A 716 21.16 29.22 -4.61
N ALA A 717 21.06 29.50 -3.31
CA ALA A 717 20.79 30.85 -2.82
C ALA A 717 21.90 31.85 -3.18
N GLY A 718 23.16 31.40 -3.17
CA GLY A 718 24.31 32.18 -3.64
C GLY A 718 24.20 32.56 -5.12
N ALA A 719 23.85 31.60 -5.99
CA ALA A 719 23.58 31.84 -7.40
C ALA A 719 22.45 32.88 -7.60
N ALA A 720 21.31 32.69 -6.91
CA ALA A 720 20.20 33.64 -6.94
C ALA A 720 20.60 35.05 -6.49
N SER A 721 21.37 35.12 -5.39
CA SER A 721 21.82 36.37 -4.78
C SER A 721 22.71 37.15 -5.74
N GLU A 722 23.58 36.46 -6.47
CA GLU A 722 24.46 37.10 -7.44
C GLU A 722 23.69 37.71 -8.61
N TYR A 723 22.65 37.02 -9.12
CA TYR A 723 21.78 37.58 -10.15
C TYR A 723 21.05 38.83 -9.69
N LEU A 724 20.60 38.89 -8.43
CA LEU A 724 19.99 40.09 -7.86
C LEU A 724 21.02 41.21 -7.67
N LYS A 725 22.19 40.92 -7.10
CA LYS A 725 23.26 41.90 -6.83
C LYS A 725 23.86 42.49 -8.11
N SER A 726 23.97 41.69 -9.17
CA SER A 726 24.47 42.11 -10.49
C SER A 726 23.39 42.75 -11.38
N GLY A 727 22.13 42.81 -10.93
CA GLY A 727 21.01 43.39 -11.69
C GLY A 727 20.50 42.50 -12.83
N GLN A 728 20.87 41.22 -12.87
CA GLN A 728 20.46 40.24 -13.88
C GLN A 728 19.09 39.63 -13.55
N ILE A 729 18.07 40.49 -13.37
CA ILE A 729 16.72 40.11 -12.92
C ILE A 729 16.07 39.02 -13.80
N LYS A 730 16.36 39.00 -15.11
CA LYS A 730 15.81 37.97 -16.02
C LYS A 730 16.30 36.57 -15.70
N LEU A 731 17.57 36.41 -15.30
CA LEU A 731 18.11 35.11 -14.91
C LEU A 731 17.55 34.67 -13.57
N PHE A 732 17.43 35.60 -12.61
CA PHE A 732 16.73 35.35 -11.36
C PHE A 732 15.28 34.86 -11.58
N HIS A 733 14.53 35.53 -12.46
CA HIS A 733 13.17 35.12 -12.84
C HIS A 733 13.13 33.75 -13.53
N THR A 734 14.13 33.44 -14.35
CA THR A 734 14.25 32.11 -14.97
C THR A 734 14.46 31.05 -13.90
N MET A 735 15.34 31.32 -12.93
CA MET A 735 15.64 30.39 -11.84
C MET A 735 14.44 30.14 -10.91
N LEU A 736 13.55 31.13 -10.75
CA LEU A 736 12.28 30.97 -10.04
C LEU A 736 11.35 29.94 -10.71
N THR A 737 11.46 29.76 -12.03
CA THR A 737 10.59 28.86 -12.80
C THR A 737 11.14 27.45 -12.97
N GLN A 738 12.44 27.24 -12.74
CA GLN A 738 13.15 26.00 -13.04
C GLN A 738 13.02 24.95 -11.94
N ALA A 739 13.14 25.35 -10.66
CA ALA A 739 13.10 24.41 -9.54
C ALA A 739 12.41 25.00 -8.32
N HIS A 740 11.79 24.13 -7.52
CA HIS A 740 11.25 24.51 -6.23
C HIS A 740 12.36 24.82 -5.23
N TRP A 741 12.24 25.96 -4.54
CA TRP A 741 13.18 26.41 -3.53
C TRP A 741 12.68 26.03 -2.13
N ARG A 742 13.58 25.48 -1.32
CA ARG A 742 13.27 25.14 0.07
C ARG A 742 13.35 26.37 0.97
N SER A 743 12.76 26.29 2.15
CA SER A 743 12.82 27.33 3.17
C SER A 743 14.25 27.76 3.51
N ALA A 744 15.22 26.83 3.46
CA ALA A 744 16.64 27.13 3.64
C ALA A 744 17.22 28.01 2.53
N THR A 745 16.93 27.70 1.26
CA THR A 745 17.33 28.53 0.09
C THR A 745 16.74 29.93 0.21
N ILE A 746 15.45 30.01 0.55
CA ILE A 746 14.71 31.27 0.70
C ILE A 746 15.31 32.11 1.82
N ALA A 747 15.53 31.52 3.00
CA ALA A 747 16.10 32.21 4.15
C ALA A 747 17.54 32.68 3.86
N ALA A 748 18.35 31.87 3.19
CA ALA A 748 19.70 32.22 2.79
C ALA A 748 19.72 33.39 1.79
N LEU A 749 18.84 33.36 0.79
CA LEU A 749 18.70 34.43 -0.19
C LEU A 749 18.28 35.75 0.47
N VAL A 750 17.25 35.70 1.33
CA VAL A 750 16.78 36.88 2.08
C VAL A 750 17.86 37.41 3.03
N GLY A 751 18.62 36.53 3.69
CA GLY A 751 19.74 36.94 4.52
C GLY A 751 20.89 37.58 3.73
N ALA A 752 21.17 37.09 2.52
CA ALA A 752 22.30 37.53 1.70
C ALA A 752 22.04 38.82 0.89
N VAL A 753 20.77 39.09 0.52
CA VAL A 753 20.35 40.23 -0.31
C VAL A 753 19.56 41.28 0.48
N GLY A 754 18.81 40.85 1.50
CA GLY A 754 17.84 41.67 2.21
C GLY A 754 16.41 41.54 1.64
N PRO A 755 15.37 41.83 2.44
CA PRO A 755 13.99 41.62 2.01
C PRO A 755 13.48 42.67 1.01
N GLU A 756 13.94 43.92 1.08
CA GLU A 756 13.48 44.99 0.18
C GLU A 756 13.89 44.80 -1.28
N PRO A 757 15.16 44.49 -1.61
CA PRO A 757 15.56 44.27 -3.01
C PRO A 757 14.88 43.03 -3.62
N ILE A 758 14.60 42.01 -2.80
CA ILE A 758 13.85 40.83 -3.22
C ILE A 758 12.41 41.21 -3.54
N ALA A 759 11.75 41.99 -2.68
CA ALA A 759 10.39 42.48 -2.92
C ALA A 759 10.29 43.26 -4.23
N GLU A 760 11.27 44.13 -4.51
CA GLU A 760 11.35 44.87 -5.77
C GLU A 760 11.49 43.92 -6.97
N ALA A 761 12.41 42.96 -6.89
CA ALA A 761 12.67 42.00 -7.96
C ALA A 761 11.46 41.10 -8.30
N ILE A 762 10.67 40.69 -7.32
CA ILE A 762 9.51 39.80 -7.55
C ILE A 762 8.21 40.57 -7.86
N SER A 763 8.10 41.85 -7.49
CA SER A 763 6.88 42.64 -7.71
C SER A 763 6.48 42.81 -9.18
N GLY A 764 7.47 42.86 -10.07
CA GLY A 764 7.28 42.98 -11.52
C GLY A 764 7.12 41.63 -12.24
N PHE A 765 7.24 40.51 -11.54
CA PHE A 765 7.18 39.20 -12.15
C PHE A 765 5.73 38.84 -12.52
N ARG A 766 5.52 38.42 -13.76
CA ARG A 766 4.21 38.04 -14.30
C ARG A 766 4.29 36.62 -14.83
N LEU A 767 3.50 35.73 -14.24
CA LEU A 767 3.36 34.36 -14.69
C LEU A 767 2.67 34.35 -16.06
N SER A 768 3.35 33.83 -17.08
CA SER A 768 2.77 33.61 -18.42
C SER A 768 1.89 32.35 -18.42
N SER A 769 0.89 32.27 -19.30
CA SER A 769 -0.18 31.26 -19.23
C SER A 769 0.27 29.80 -19.43
N ALA A 770 -0.17 28.94 -18.50
CA ALA A 770 -0.33 27.48 -18.52
C ALA A 770 0.90 26.62 -18.86
N GLY A 771 1.63 26.18 -17.83
CA GLY A 771 2.68 25.15 -17.90
C GLY A 771 3.18 24.71 -16.51
N ALA A 772 3.91 23.59 -16.43
CA ALA A 772 4.43 23.07 -15.15
C ALA A 772 5.32 24.07 -14.38
N GLY A 773 6.18 24.81 -15.10
CA GLY A 773 7.02 25.87 -14.52
C GLY A 773 6.24 27.04 -13.89
N GLN A 774 4.96 27.21 -14.22
CA GLN A 774 4.11 28.22 -13.59
C GLN A 774 3.82 27.87 -12.13
N VAL A 775 3.54 26.59 -11.85
CA VAL A 775 3.29 26.10 -10.48
C VAL A 775 4.54 26.26 -9.64
N VAL A 776 5.70 25.94 -10.21
CA VAL A 776 7.02 26.11 -9.57
C VAL A 776 7.24 27.54 -9.12
N ALA A 777 7.11 28.47 -10.06
CA ALA A 777 7.30 29.88 -9.79
C ALA A 777 6.27 30.42 -8.80
N ALA A 778 5.00 30.04 -8.91
CA ALA A 778 3.96 30.48 -7.97
C ALA A 778 4.25 30.07 -6.53
N THR A 779 4.73 28.84 -6.30
CA THR A 779 5.14 28.37 -4.95
C THR A 779 6.37 29.11 -4.45
N ASN A 780 7.39 29.29 -5.30
CA ASN A 780 8.60 30.04 -4.93
C ASN A 780 8.28 31.49 -4.55
N LEU A 781 7.37 32.14 -5.29
CA LEU A 781 6.87 33.48 -4.99
C LEU A 781 6.16 33.53 -3.62
N GLY A 782 5.30 32.55 -3.32
CA GLY A 782 4.61 32.48 -2.02
C GLY A 782 5.59 32.36 -0.85
N SER A 783 6.62 31.53 -0.99
CA SER A 783 7.69 31.38 0.01
C SER A 783 8.52 32.66 0.16
N LEU A 784 8.88 33.32 -0.95
CA LEU A 784 9.62 34.59 -0.92
C LEU A 784 8.80 35.70 -0.27
N TRP A 785 7.53 35.85 -0.64
CA TRP A 785 6.66 36.85 -0.03
C TRP A 785 6.48 36.63 1.47
N SER A 786 6.29 35.38 1.90
CA SER A 786 6.24 35.03 3.32
C SER A 786 7.52 35.44 4.06
N ALA A 787 8.68 35.18 3.47
CA ALA A 787 9.97 35.54 4.08
C ALA A 787 10.20 37.06 4.10
N VAL A 788 9.82 37.79 3.05
CA VAL A 788 9.88 39.26 2.98
C VAL A 788 8.96 39.89 4.03
N ILE A 789 7.71 39.43 4.14
CA ILE A 789 6.74 39.95 5.12
C ILE A 789 7.24 39.72 6.55
N ARG A 790 7.77 38.51 6.81
CA ARG A 790 8.34 38.17 8.12
C ARG A 790 9.57 39.01 8.44
N GLY A 791 10.49 39.19 7.48
CA GLY A 791 11.73 39.93 7.67
C GLY A 791 11.51 41.44 7.87
N THR A 792 10.50 42.02 7.21
CA THR A 792 10.18 43.46 7.33
C THR A 792 9.16 43.77 8.44
N GLY A 793 8.40 42.77 8.90
CA GLY A 793 7.27 42.95 9.82
C GLY A 793 6.12 43.79 9.25
N ARG A 794 6.08 43.97 7.91
CA ARG A 794 5.11 44.83 7.21
C ARG A 794 4.63 44.13 5.95
N MET A 795 3.40 44.43 5.52
CA MET A 795 3.02 44.07 4.16
C MET A 795 3.75 44.98 3.18
N PRO A 796 4.24 44.44 2.04
CA PRO A 796 4.72 45.26 0.95
C PRO A 796 3.59 46.20 0.50
N GLY A 797 3.92 47.45 0.15
CA GLY A 797 2.97 48.39 -0.45
C GLY A 797 2.61 48.05 -1.91
N LEU A 798 2.75 46.78 -2.29
CA LEU A 798 2.66 46.25 -3.65
C LEU A 798 1.64 45.10 -3.66
N ASP A 799 0.99 44.91 -4.81
CA ASP A 799 0.04 43.82 -5.01
C ASP A 799 0.78 42.47 -5.09
N ILE A 800 0.32 41.48 -4.33
CA ILE A 800 0.82 40.11 -4.43
C ILE A 800 -0.04 39.37 -5.44
N VAL A 801 0.57 38.91 -6.54
CA VAL A 801 -0.17 38.33 -7.68
C VAL A 801 0.30 36.92 -7.97
N GLY A 802 -0.64 35.97 -8.07
CA GLY A 802 -0.37 34.61 -8.57
C GLY A 802 0.55 33.77 -7.67
N ALA A 803 0.64 34.09 -6.37
CA ALA A 803 1.49 33.39 -5.42
C ALA A 803 0.73 32.22 -4.75
N VAL A 804 1.43 31.11 -4.54
CA VAL A 804 0.90 29.93 -3.85
C VAL A 804 1.62 29.78 -2.51
N PHE A 805 0.88 29.93 -1.42
CA PHE A 805 1.35 29.80 -0.04
C PHE A 805 1.05 28.39 0.46
N ALA A 806 2.05 27.51 0.34
CA ALA A 806 1.95 26.12 0.80
C ALA A 806 1.87 26.03 2.34
N ASP A 807 2.61 26.89 3.04
CA ASP A 807 2.60 27.01 4.50
C ASP A 807 1.69 28.19 4.96
N GLU A 808 1.46 28.28 6.27
CA GLU A 808 0.68 29.36 6.86
C GLU A 808 1.32 30.74 6.60
N LEU A 809 0.56 31.64 5.97
CA LEU A 809 0.91 33.07 5.90
C LEU A 809 0.47 33.74 7.21
N ASP A 810 1.42 33.93 8.12
CA ASP A 810 1.15 34.58 9.42
C ASP A 810 1.28 36.11 9.33
N LEU A 811 0.15 36.80 9.37
CA LEU A 811 0.06 38.26 9.45
C LEU A 811 -0.23 38.76 10.88
N SER A 812 -0.22 37.90 11.90
CA SER A 812 -0.64 38.23 13.27
C SER A 812 0.19 39.34 13.92
N GLN A 813 1.48 39.42 13.55
CA GLN A 813 2.42 40.47 13.98
C GLN A 813 2.69 41.53 12.90
N THR A 814 2.04 41.43 11.75
CA THR A 814 2.31 42.27 10.59
C THR A 814 1.46 43.53 10.62
N ARG A 815 2.08 44.69 10.37
CA ARG A 815 1.37 45.99 10.35
C ARG A 815 1.15 46.47 8.93
N PHE A 816 -0.10 46.75 8.57
CA PHE A 816 -0.48 47.38 7.30
C PHE A 816 -1.86 48.04 7.38
N THR A 817 -2.10 49.02 6.51
CA THR A 817 -3.40 49.71 6.38
C THR A 817 -4.25 49.11 5.27
N SER A 818 -3.63 48.79 4.13
CA SER A 818 -4.26 48.16 2.97
C SER A 818 -3.26 47.26 2.27
N ALA A 819 -3.70 46.07 1.86
CA ALA A 819 -2.95 45.14 1.04
C ALA A 819 -3.90 44.45 0.06
N ARG A 820 -3.36 44.01 -1.08
CA ARG A 820 -4.11 43.30 -2.11
C ARG A 820 -3.39 42.02 -2.51
N MET A 821 -4.15 40.95 -2.62
CA MET A 821 -3.75 39.67 -3.16
C MET A 821 -4.68 39.33 -4.33
N THR A 822 -4.10 39.01 -5.49
CA THR A 822 -4.83 38.70 -6.71
C THR A 822 -4.44 37.32 -7.23
N ASP A 823 -5.42 36.45 -7.47
CA ASP A 823 -5.22 35.08 -7.98
C ASP A 823 -4.23 34.25 -7.16
N CYS A 824 -4.21 34.44 -5.84
CA CYS A 824 -3.35 33.69 -4.92
C CYS A 824 -4.05 32.42 -4.41
N ASP A 825 -3.27 31.43 -3.96
CA ASP A 825 -3.78 30.24 -3.28
C ASP A 825 -3.11 30.11 -1.90
N LEU A 826 -3.90 30.10 -0.83
CA LEU A 826 -3.44 30.05 0.54
C LEU A 826 -3.95 28.79 1.24
N SER A 827 -3.02 27.95 1.70
CA SER A 827 -3.36 26.80 2.54
C SER A 827 -3.88 27.25 3.91
N SER A 828 -3.27 28.28 4.50
CA SER A 828 -3.68 28.88 5.77
C SER A 828 -3.28 30.35 5.85
N LEU A 829 -4.15 31.18 6.41
CA LEU A 829 -3.94 32.62 6.63
C LEU A 829 -4.22 32.98 8.09
N SER A 830 -3.24 33.56 8.78
CA SER A 830 -3.42 34.15 10.11
C SER A 830 -3.55 35.66 10.00
N LEU A 831 -4.63 36.22 10.53
CA LEU A 831 -4.94 37.65 10.41
C LEU A 831 -4.25 38.52 11.48
N PRO A 832 -4.02 39.82 11.21
CA PRO A 832 -3.43 40.76 12.16
C PRO A 832 -4.24 40.89 13.45
N ARG A 833 -3.53 41.03 14.58
CA ARG A 833 -4.16 41.21 15.91
C ARG A 833 -4.78 42.59 16.11
N SER A 834 -4.20 43.62 15.50
CA SER A 834 -4.70 45.00 15.61
C SER A 834 -5.78 45.26 14.55
N PRO A 835 -6.86 46.01 14.86
CA PRO A 835 -7.87 46.40 13.88
C PRO A 835 -7.34 47.46 12.90
N GLY A 836 -8.11 47.76 11.85
CA GLY A 836 -7.84 48.87 10.93
C GLY A 836 -7.03 48.53 9.68
N TRP A 837 -6.77 47.25 9.43
CA TRP A 837 -6.24 46.76 8.16
C TRP A 837 -7.37 46.51 7.16
N ARG A 838 -7.02 46.54 5.86
CA ARG A 838 -7.88 46.05 4.77
C ARG A 838 -7.08 45.10 3.88
N LEU A 839 -7.64 43.93 3.61
CA LEU A 839 -7.05 42.92 2.76
C LEU A 839 -8.04 42.55 1.65
N HIS A 840 -7.71 42.91 0.41
CA HIS A 840 -8.48 42.56 -0.79
C HIS A 840 -7.99 41.22 -1.34
N LEU A 841 -8.91 40.29 -1.57
CA LEU A 841 -8.64 38.89 -1.96
C LEU A 841 -9.24 38.54 -3.33
N GLU A 842 -8.97 39.37 -4.34
CA GLU A 842 -9.51 39.20 -5.69
C GLU A 842 -9.06 37.86 -6.29
N GLY A 843 -10.01 37.00 -6.68
CA GLY A 843 -9.71 35.68 -7.25
C GLY A 843 -8.91 34.73 -6.34
N THR A 844 -8.72 35.09 -5.07
CA THR A 844 -7.81 34.40 -4.14
C THR A 844 -8.54 33.31 -3.35
N LYS A 845 -7.93 32.13 -3.27
CA LYS A 845 -8.46 30.97 -2.53
C LYS A 845 -7.81 30.88 -1.16
N ILE A 846 -8.61 30.62 -0.12
CA ILE A 846 -8.12 30.42 1.25
C ILE A 846 -8.76 29.16 1.81
N ARG A 847 -7.97 28.14 2.14
CA ARG A 847 -8.48 26.90 2.74
C ARG A 847 -8.71 27.03 4.25
N LYS A 848 -7.80 27.66 4.99
CA LYS A 848 -7.92 27.85 6.45
C LYS A 848 -7.72 29.31 6.83
N LEU A 849 -8.58 29.85 7.69
CA LEU A 849 -8.49 31.23 8.17
C LEU A 849 -8.41 31.24 9.71
N ARG A 850 -7.39 31.90 10.25
CA ARG A 850 -7.17 32.02 11.69
C ARG A 850 -7.23 33.47 12.16
N VAL A 851 -8.08 33.70 13.15
CA VAL A 851 -8.32 35.00 13.78
C VAL A 851 -7.71 35.00 15.17
N THR A 852 -6.62 35.72 15.34
CA THR A 852 -5.90 35.78 16.62
C THR A 852 -6.30 36.98 17.49
N GLY A 853 -6.98 37.98 16.91
CA GLY A 853 -7.44 39.19 17.60
C GLY A 853 -8.72 38.98 18.44
N SER A 854 -8.84 39.77 19.51
CA SER A 854 -10.03 39.87 20.37
C SER A 854 -10.44 41.34 20.52
N PRO A 855 -11.62 41.76 20.05
CA PRO A 855 -12.66 40.95 19.40
C PRO A 855 -12.22 40.41 18.03
N SER A 856 -12.87 39.33 17.59
CA SER A 856 -12.68 38.80 16.23
C SER A 856 -13.26 39.79 15.24
N ASP A 857 -12.40 40.62 14.64
CA ASP A 857 -12.79 41.59 13.61
C ASP A 857 -12.36 41.06 12.25
N LEU A 858 -13.35 40.81 11.38
CA LEU A 858 -13.14 40.39 9.99
C LEU A 858 -13.52 41.49 8.99
N SER A 859 -13.88 42.69 9.46
CA SER A 859 -14.34 43.79 8.60
C SER A 859 -13.29 44.33 7.63
N GLY A 860 -12.03 43.98 7.85
CA GLY A 860 -10.91 44.24 6.95
C GLY A 860 -10.85 43.30 5.75
N LEU A 861 -11.51 42.14 5.77
CA LEU A 861 -11.51 41.19 4.65
C LEU A 861 -12.50 41.63 3.57
N ARG A 862 -11.99 41.74 2.34
CA ARG A 862 -12.76 42.14 1.16
C ARG A 862 -12.62 41.10 0.06
N GLU A 863 -13.72 40.89 -0.66
CA GLU A 863 -13.80 40.00 -1.82
C GLU A 863 -13.46 38.53 -1.51
N MET A 864 -13.79 38.08 -0.29
CA MET A 864 -13.53 36.71 0.14
C MET A 864 -14.49 35.73 -0.54
N ARG A 865 -13.99 34.55 -0.90
CA ARG A 865 -14.82 33.42 -1.35
C ARG A 865 -15.03 32.42 -0.22
N HIS A 866 -16.29 32.21 0.16
CA HIS A 866 -16.69 31.23 1.18
C HIS A 866 -16.58 29.78 0.70
N ALA A 867 -16.81 29.54 -0.60
CA ALA A 867 -16.77 28.21 -1.19
C ALA A 867 -15.42 27.51 -0.98
N ASP A 868 -14.32 28.26 -0.97
CA ASP A 868 -12.96 27.73 -0.84
C ASP A 868 -12.52 27.50 0.63
N LEU A 869 -13.22 28.11 1.61
CA LEU A 869 -12.83 28.08 3.03
C LEU A 869 -13.30 26.80 3.76
N ILE A 870 -12.36 25.97 4.19
CA ILE A 870 -12.61 24.68 4.87
C ILE A 870 -12.72 24.87 6.39
N GLU A 871 -11.86 25.71 6.98
CA GLU A 871 -11.80 25.91 8.43
C GLU A 871 -11.71 27.40 8.80
N LEU A 872 -12.46 27.81 9.83
CA LEU A 872 -12.37 29.13 10.45
C LEU A 872 -12.05 29.00 11.95
N TRP A 873 -10.88 29.49 12.34
CA TRP A 873 -10.41 29.48 13.72
C TRP A 873 -10.64 30.84 14.36
N LEU A 874 -11.62 30.93 15.25
CA LEU A 874 -11.84 32.08 16.12
C LEU A 874 -11.11 31.84 17.46
N PRO A 875 -10.83 32.87 18.28
CA PRO A 875 -10.03 32.75 19.51
C PRO A 875 -10.50 31.69 20.51
N LYS A 876 -11.77 31.25 20.44
CA LYS A 876 -12.36 30.24 21.34
C LYS A 876 -13.15 29.15 20.62
N VAL A 877 -13.27 29.22 19.30
CA VAL A 877 -14.18 28.35 18.54
C VAL A 877 -13.53 27.99 17.21
N LEU A 878 -13.50 26.70 16.91
CA LEU A 878 -13.20 26.19 15.58
C LEU A 878 -14.52 25.91 14.86
N LEU A 879 -14.70 26.54 13.70
CA LEU A 879 -15.84 26.32 12.82
C LEU A 879 -15.38 25.56 11.58
N VAL A 880 -15.98 24.41 11.35
CA VAL A 880 -15.73 23.55 10.17
C VAL A 880 -16.96 23.41 9.27
N ARG A 881 -18.12 23.81 9.79
CA ARG A 881 -19.40 23.75 9.06
C ARG A 881 -19.56 24.97 8.18
N LYS A 882 -19.84 24.76 6.89
CA LYS A 882 -19.93 25.84 5.89
C LYS A 882 -20.97 26.90 6.26
N ASP A 883 -22.14 26.50 6.74
CA ASP A 883 -23.19 27.41 7.20
C ASP A 883 -22.75 28.24 8.42
N GLU A 884 -22.14 27.61 9.42
CA GLU A 884 -21.62 28.30 10.60
C GLU A 884 -20.46 29.24 10.27
N ILE A 885 -19.59 28.83 9.33
CA ILE A 885 -18.51 29.67 8.80
C ILE A 885 -19.12 30.90 8.10
N LEU A 886 -20.10 30.72 7.22
CA LEU A 886 -20.75 31.83 6.51
C LEU A 886 -21.42 32.80 7.48
N GLU A 887 -22.15 32.27 8.47
CA GLU A 887 -22.79 33.06 9.51
C GLU A 887 -21.75 33.84 10.33
N ALA A 888 -20.64 33.21 10.71
CA ALA A 888 -19.56 33.86 11.43
C ALA A 888 -18.89 34.94 10.59
N LEU A 889 -18.60 34.68 9.31
CA LEU A 889 -18.01 35.67 8.40
C LEU A 889 -18.90 36.93 8.28
N HIS A 890 -20.22 36.76 8.11
CA HIS A 890 -21.17 37.88 8.12
C HIS A 890 -21.23 38.58 9.47
N ARG A 891 -21.31 37.81 10.56
CA ARG A 891 -21.41 38.35 11.93
C ARG A 891 -20.21 39.21 12.31
N TYR A 892 -19.02 38.85 11.83
CA TYR A 892 -17.78 39.58 12.09
C TYR A 892 -17.39 40.56 10.98
N GLY A 893 -18.28 40.79 10.01
CA GLY A 893 -18.22 41.91 9.05
C GLY A 893 -17.42 41.68 7.78
N SER A 894 -17.06 40.43 7.45
CA SER A 894 -16.37 40.10 6.19
C SER A 894 -17.25 40.36 4.97
N GLU A 895 -16.67 40.83 3.88
CA GLU A 895 -17.35 40.95 2.59
C GLU A 895 -17.10 39.71 1.73
N ILE A 896 -18.18 39.01 1.36
CA ILE A 896 -18.16 37.69 0.73
C ILE A 896 -18.79 37.78 -0.65
N VAL A 897 -18.10 37.28 -1.69
CA VAL A 897 -18.52 37.42 -3.09
C VAL A 897 -19.58 36.39 -3.51
N ASP A 898 -19.56 35.21 -2.91
CA ASP A 898 -20.38 34.04 -3.27
C ASP A 898 -21.57 33.78 -2.32
N ALA A 899 -21.90 34.73 -1.46
CA ALA A 899 -22.95 34.59 -0.43
C ALA A 899 -24.39 34.47 -0.99
N GLU A 900 -24.69 35.03 -2.18
CA GLU A 900 -26.06 35.12 -2.71
C GLU A 900 -26.57 33.85 -3.40
N VAL A 901 -25.72 32.85 -3.67
CA VAL A 901 -26.06 31.70 -4.53
C VAL A 901 -26.79 30.55 -3.78
N GLN A 902 -26.91 30.59 -2.44
CA GLN A 902 -27.45 29.47 -1.63
C GLN A 902 -28.89 29.67 -1.08
N SER A 903 -29.82 30.24 -1.85
CA SER A 903 -31.21 30.48 -1.40
C SER A 903 -32.25 29.42 -1.81
N LEU A 904 -31.84 28.18 -2.11
CA LEU A 904 -32.77 27.04 -2.26
C LEU A 904 -32.80 26.25 -0.95
N GLN A 905 -33.94 26.29 -0.24
CA GLN A 905 -34.28 25.59 1.01
C GLN A 905 -33.11 24.93 1.74
N ALA A 906 -32.66 25.56 2.84
CA ALA A 906 -31.59 25.00 3.67
C ALA A 906 -31.88 23.53 4.03
N PRO A 907 -30.96 22.59 3.75
CA PRO A 907 -31.15 21.17 4.00
C PRO A 907 -31.43 20.92 5.49
N SER A 908 -32.21 19.89 5.82
CA SER A 908 -32.52 19.53 7.21
C SER A 908 -31.23 19.23 7.99
N LYS A 909 -31.26 19.35 9.33
CA LYS A 909 -30.09 19.04 10.17
C LYS A 909 -29.61 17.59 9.95
N ASP A 910 -30.54 16.67 9.71
CA ASP A 910 -30.23 15.26 9.46
C ASP A 910 -29.67 15.03 8.05
N GLU A 911 -30.15 15.78 7.05
CA GLU A 911 -29.55 15.78 5.71
C GLU A 911 -28.11 16.31 5.76
N GLN A 912 -27.87 17.40 6.50
CA GLN A 912 -26.53 17.96 6.70
C GLN A 912 -25.61 16.99 7.45
N ALA A 913 -26.12 16.34 8.51
CA ALA A 913 -25.38 15.32 9.26
C ALA A 913 -25.00 14.13 8.38
N ALA A 914 -25.96 13.60 7.61
CA ALA A 914 -25.72 12.48 6.70
C ALA A 914 -24.72 12.84 5.59
N ARG A 915 -24.81 14.04 5.00
CA ARG A 915 -23.83 14.52 4.02
C ARG A 915 -22.44 14.65 4.65
N HIS A 916 -22.35 15.18 5.86
CA HIS A 916 -21.07 15.29 6.58
C HIS A 916 -20.47 13.91 6.88
N PHE A 917 -21.27 12.97 7.38
CA PHE A 917 -20.83 11.61 7.66
C PHE A 917 -20.41 10.87 6.39
N LEU A 918 -21.22 10.90 5.33
CA LEU A 918 -20.89 10.28 4.05
C LEU A 918 -19.68 10.95 3.39
N ALA A 919 -19.51 12.27 3.48
CA ALA A 919 -18.32 12.95 2.98
C ALA A 919 -17.06 12.51 3.73
N ASN A 920 -17.11 12.40 5.06
CA ASN A 920 -15.98 11.91 5.85
C ASN A 920 -15.69 10.42 5.58
N MET A 921 -16.72 9.58 5.47
CA MET A 921 -16.57 8.18 5.07
C MET A 921 -16.01 8.04 3.65
N SER A 922 -16.44 8.90 2.73
CA SER A 922 -15.96 8.97 1.34
C SER A 922 -14.50 9.40 1.28
N ARG A 923 -14.08 10.40 2.07
CA ARG A 923 -12.68 10.85 2.15
C ARG A 923 -11.75 9.80 2.72
N ARG A 924 -12.24 9.04 3.72
CA ARG A 924 -11.46 7.98 4.37
C ARG A 924 -11.44 6.68 3.57
N LEU A 925 -12.25 6.57 2.51
CA LEU A 925 -12.47 5.37 1.69
C LEU A 925 -12.82 4.12 2.53
N GLU A 926 -13.29 4.32 3.77
CA GLU A 926 -13.68 3.23 4.66
C GLU A 926 -14.97 2.62 4.14
N LYS A 927 -14.89 1.44 3.49
CA LYS A 927 -16.08 0.63 3.17
C LYS A 927 -16.76 0.11 4.43
N SER A 928 -16.08 0.17 5.57
CA SER A 928 -16.65 -0.24 6.83
C SER A 928 -16.13 0.51 8.03
N VAL A 929 -17.01 0.74 9.01
CA VAL A 929 -16.70 1.40 10.29
C VAL A 929 -16.85 0.38 11.43
N ILE A 930 -15.92 0.38 12.38
CA ILE A 930 -16.04 -0.45 13.58
C ILE A 930 -16.81 0.32 14.66
N LEU A 931 -17.88 -0.29 15.14
CA LEU A 931 -18.82 0.24 16.11
C LEU A 931 -18.91 -0.67 17.34
N LEU A 932 -19.23 -0.07 18.48
CA LEU A 932 -19.68 -0.76 19.69
C LEU A 932 -21.12 -1.24 19.51
N ARG A 933 -21.60 -2.06 20.45
CA ARG A 933 -22.96 -2.63 20.44
C ARG A 933 -24.10 -1.62 20.37
N ASP A 934 -23.87 -0.38 20.82
CA ASP A 934 -24.87 0.68 20.74
C ASP A 934 -24.70 1.56 19.49
N HIS A 935 -23.97 1.09 18.48
CA HIS A 935 -23.60 1.81 17.25
C HIS A 935 -22.78 3.09 17.50
N GLN A 936 -22.19 3.26 18.68
CA GLN A 936 -21.17 4.30 18.90
C GLN A 936 -19.82 3.88 18.33
N PRO A 937 -18.97 4.84 17.92
CA PRO A 937 -17.61 4.53 17.53
C PRO A 937 -16.80 3.98 18.71
N ASP A 938 -16.11 2.87 18.46
CA ASP A 938 -15.12 2.29 19.39
C ASP A 938 -13.81 3.11 19.38
N ASP A 939 -13.48 3.74 18.26
CA ASP A 939 -12.23 4.48 18.08
C ASP A 939 -12.37 5.97 18.48
N SER A 940 -11.53 6.42 19.41
CA SER A 940 -11.44 7.82 19.85
C SER A 940 -11.03 8.80 18.73
N ARG A 941 -10.52 8.28 17.60
CA ARG A 941 -10.16 9.00 16.38
C ARG A 941 -11.35 9.27 15.45
N LEU A 942 -12.53 8.68 15.69
CA LEU A 942 -13.78 8.93 14.94
C LEU A 942 -14.56 10.14 15.51
N LYS A 943 -13.85 11.20 15.92
CA LYS A 943 -14.45 12.39 16.53
C LYS A 943 -15.51 13.05 15.65
N TRP A 944 -15.33 12.96 14.33
CA TRP A 944 -16.27 13.50 13.34
C TRP A 944 -17.68 12.90 13.45
N MET A 945 -17.83 11.66 13.96
CA MET A 945 -19.15 11.07 14.22
C MET A 945 -19.90 11.77 15.36
N ARG A 946 -19.19 12.54 16.18
CA ARG A 946 -19.76 13.33 17.29
C ARG A 946 -20.06 14.77 16.89
N ASP A 947 -19.66 15.22 15.70
CA ASP A 947 -19.83 16.62 15.26
C ASP A 947 -21.30 17.05 15.22
N TYR A 948 -22.22 16.13 14.86
CA TYR A 948 -23.67 16.34 14.90
C TYR A 948 -24.35 15.73 16.14
N GLY A 949 -23.58 15.21 17.09
CA GLY A 949 -24.03 14.51 18.28
C GLY A 949 -24.24 13.00 18.08
N SER A 950 -24.16 12.25 19.18
CA SER A 950 -24.30 10.78 19.19
C SER A 950 -25.64 10.28 18.62
N ASP A 951 -26.69 11.07 18.79
CA ASP A 951 -28.05 10.70 18.38
C ASP A 951 -28.24 10.82 16.87
N ALA A 952 -27.64 11.85 16.25
CA ALA A 952 -27.65 12.02 14.80
C ALA A 952 -26.86 10.89 14.11
N TRP A 953 -25.72 10.50 14.67
CA TRP A 953 -24.95 9.34 14.19
C TRP A 953 -25.73 8.03 14.32
N LYS A 954 -26.33 7.76 15.49
CA LYS A 954 -27.16 6.57 15.72
C LYS A 954 -28.34 6.50 14.73
N LYS A 955 -29.00 7.64 14.49
CA LYS A 955 -30.08 7.74 13.50
C LYS A 955 -29.56 7.45 12.08
N PHE A 956 -28.45 8.06 11.67
CA PHE A 956 -27.81 7.82 10.37
C PHE A 956 -27.48 6.35 10.14
N VAL A 957 -26.82 5.67 11.09
CA VAL A 957 -26.50 4.23 11.00
C VAL A 957 -27.77 3.39 10.93
N SER A 958 -28.76 3.70 11.76
CA SER A 958 -30.05 2.98 11.74
C SER A 958 -30.77 3.13 10.40
N ASP A 959 -30.76 4.32 9.80
CA ASP A 959 -31.40 4.58 8.52
C ASP A 959 -30.64 3.89 7.36
N LEU A 960 -29.30 3.83 7.40
CA LEU A 960 -28.51 3.04 6.44
C LEU A 960 -28.81 1.54 6.50
N LEU A 961 -28.84 0.96 7.71
CA LEU A 961 -29.16 -0.45 7.92
C LEU A 961 -30.60 -0.76 7.49
N PHE A 962 -31.55 0.11 7.85
CA PHE A 962 -32.96 -0.05 7.52
C PHE A 962 -33.23 0.02 6.01
N MET A 963 -32.50 0.88 5.29
CA MET A 963 -32.58 1.00 3.83
C MET A 963 -31.76 -0.06 3.08
N GLY A 964 -31.07 -0.97 3.78
CA GLY A 964 -30.20 -1.97 3.14
C GLY A 964 -28.96 -1.38 2.46
N LEU A 965 -28.62 -0.12 2.76
CA LEU A 965 -27.42 0.55 2.24
C LEU A 965 -26.15 0.14 3.02
N ALA A 966 -26.32 -0.55 4.14
CA ALA A 966 -25.23 -1.11 4.94
C ALA A 966 -25.61 -2.48 5.55
N THR A 967 -24.61 -3.28 5.87
CA THR A 967 -24.71 -4.57 6.57
C THR A 967 -23.85 -4.55 7.83
N GLU A 968 -24.26 -5.28 8.86
CA GLU A 968 -23.52 -5.42 10.11
C GLU A 968 -22.81 -6.79 10.18
N GLU A 969 -21.49 -6.80 10.40
CA GLU A 969 -20.68 -8.01 10.57
C GLU A 969 -20.06 -8.02 11.97
N GLN A 970 -20.22 -9.10 12.75
CA GLN A 970 -19.60 -9.20 14.07
C GLN A 970 -18.07 -9.41 13.95
N ILE A 971 -17.27 -8.67 14.73
CA ILE A 971 -15.80 -8.79 14.75
C ILE A 971 -15.33 -9.32 16.10
N SER A 972 -14.35 -10.21 16.08
CA SER A 972 -13.65 -10.63 17.28
C SER A 972 -12.50 -9.68 17.59
N ALA A 973 -12.66 -8.95 18.69
CA ALA A 973 -11.65 -8.09 19.29
C ALA A 973 -11.53 -8.44 20.78
N SER A 974 -10.37 -8.21 21.38
CA SER A 974 -10.24 -8.29 22.83
C SER A 974 -11.09 -7.20 23.49
N GLY A 975 -12.02 -7.59 24.37
CA GLY A 975 -12.88 -6.66 25.12
C GLY A 975 -14.37 -6.73 24.76
N GLU A 976 -15.04 -5.57 24.75
CA GLU A 976 -16.47 -5.49 24.43
C GLU A 976 -16.76 -5.93 22.99
N PRO A 977 -17.93 -6.56 22.71
CA PRO A 977 -18.31 -7.00 21.36
C PRO A 977 -18.36 -5.82 20.38
N LYS A 978 -17.65 -5.94 19.25
CA LYS A 978 -17.58 -4.92 18.21
C LYS A 978 -18.24 -5.41 16.93
N PHE A 979 -18.81 -4.46 16.19
CA PHE A 979 -19.51 -4.69 14.93
C PHE A 979 -18.85 -3.87 13.82
N ARG A 980 -18.73 -4.45 12.63
CA ARG A 980 -18.29 -3.79 11.41
C ARG A 980 -19.52 -3.40 10.61
N LEU A 981 -19.82 -2.11 10.54
CA LEU A 981 -20.82 -1.57 9.62
C LEU A 981 -20.19 -1.48 8.23
N ARG A 982 -20.55 -2.36 7.28
CA ARG A 982 -20.07 -2.36 5.90
C ARG A 982 -21.10 -1.73 4.97
N LEU A 983 -20.73 -0.72 4.19
CA LEU A 983 -21.64 -0.14 3.20
C LEU A 983 -21.79 -1.08 1.99
N VAL A 984 -23.03 -1.24 1.51
CA VAL A 984 -23.36 -1.98 0.28
C VAL A 984 -22.95 -1.19 -0.95
N TYR A 985 -23.13 0.13 -0.90
CA TYR A 985 -22.70 1.08 -1.92
C TYR A 985 -21.56 1.96 -1.40
N THR A 986 -20.75 2.56 -2.26
CA THR A 986 -19.72 3.50 -1.79
C THR A 986 -20.37 4.73 -1.17
N ALA A 987 -19.71 5.35 -0.18
CA ALA A 987 -20.24 6.56 0.45
C ALA A 987 -20.46 7.69 -0.57
N SER A 988 -19.60 7.79 -1.60
CA SER A 988 -19.77 8.72 -2.72
C SER A 988 -21.01 8.41 -3.55
N ALA A 989 -21.26 7.14 -3.90
CA ALA A 989 -22.46 6.75 -4.64
C ALA A 989 -23.75 7.04 -3.86
N ILE A 990 -23.74 6.81 -2.54
CA ILE A 990 -24.86 7.21 -1.67
C ILE A 990 -24.98 8.74 -1.67
N MET A 991 -23.88 9.48 -1.57
CA MET A 991 -23.86 10.94 -1.50
C MET A 991 -24.31 11.65 -2.78
N ASP A 992 -23.90 11.15 -3.94
CA ASP A 992 -24.19 11.74 -5.24
C ASP A 992 -25.68 11.63 -5.58
N ASN A 993 -26.34 10.57 -5.11
CA ASN A 993 -27.76 10.30 -5.35
C ASN A 993 -28.14 10.53 -6.82
N ASP A 994 -27.46 9.84 -7.72
CA ASP A 994 -27.63 9.95 -9.17
C ASP A 994 -29.00 9.46 -9.68
N GLY A 995 -29.87 8.98 -8.79
CA GLY A 995 -31.19 8.44 -9.09
C GLY A 995 -31.17 7.04 -9.72
N SER A 996 -29.99 6.41 -9.84
CA SER A 996 -29.86 5.07 -10.42
C SER A 996 -30.29 3.96 -9.45
N GLN A 997 -30.19 4.21 -8.14
CA GLN A 997 -30.54 3.27 -7.08
C GLN A 997 -31.73 3.80 -6.26
N PRO A 998 -32.90 3.13 -6.29
CA PRO A 998 -34.08 3.59 -5.56
C PRO A 998 -33.85 3.66 -4.05
N ASP A 999 -33.09 2.71 -3.49
CA ASP A 999 -32.77 2.66 -2.05
C ASP A 999 -32.00 3.90 -1.57
N VAL A 1000 -31.13 4.46 -2.43
CA VAL A 1000 -30.36 5.69 -2.12
C VAL A 1000 -31.26 6.91 -2.16
N SER A 1001 -32.16 6.99 -3.15
CA SER A 1001 -33.12 8.10 -3.25
C SER A 1001 -34.10 8.10 -2.07
N ASP A 1002 -34.60 6.92 -1.68
CA ASP A 1002 -35.49 6.76 -0.53
C ASP A 1002 -34.81 7.14 0.80
N PHE A 1003 -33.52 6.81 0.95
CA PHE A 1003 -32.71 7.26 2.09
C PHE A 1003 -32.67 8.78 2.21
N TRP A 1004 -32.38 9.51 1.11
CA TRP A 1004 -32.35 10.97 1.13
C TRP A 1004 -33.73 11.61 1.31
N GLU A 1005 -34.79 11.05 0.72
CA GLU A 1005 -36.16 11.54 0.95
C GLU A 1005 -36.58 11.40 2.43
N ARG A 1006 -36.20 10.30 3.06
CA ARG A 1006 -36.48 10.07 4.49
C ARG A 1006 -35.80 11.10 5.38
N LEU A 1007 -34.53 11.42 5.11
CA LEU A 1007 -33.79 12.46 5.84
C LEU A 1007 -34.35 13.87 5.63
N LYS A 1008 -35.02 14.13 4.51
CA LYS A 1008 -35.71 15.40 4.25
C LYS A 1008 -37.05 15.55 4.97
N ARG A 1009 -37.71 14.43 5.31
CA ARG A 1009 -39.03 14.41 5.96
C ARG A 1009 -38.96 14.38 7.48
N GLY A 1010 -37.82 13.95 8.05
CA GLY A 1010 -37.53 13.98 9.48
C GLY A 1010 -36.93 15.31 9.90
#